data_AF-A0A3E2HAB7-F1
#
_entry.id   AF-A0A3E2HAB7-F1
#
_cell.length_a   1.000
_cell.length_b   1.000
_cell.length_c   1.000
_cell.angle_alpha   90.00
_cell.angle_beta   90.00
_cell.angle_gamma   90.00
#
_symmetry.space_group_name_H-M   'P 1'
#
loop_
_entity.id
_entity.type
_entity.pdbx_description
1 polymer ?
#
loop_
_entity_poly.entity_id
_entity_poly.type
_entity_poly.pdbx_seq_one_letter_code
_entity_poly.pdbx_strand_id
1 'polypeptide(L)'
;MAKLTQRKLVKLDGRTGEGGGQLVRVAVPLAVLAGTPIHISNVRGNRKDKRGGGLKAQHVSGIAWLINVSEAQVNDTCYVGSKSLEFQPPPSISNFELKGKLGTISQDSQAASILLIFQSILPVLLFYGQPINTITIQGGTNISHSLSYEYLDQVLLPSLQAFGVQVESRLINRSWSHGQLQHGAITFSVTRIPPGGTLKAPKWPTEQGKTTKIDVSIIVPQNLIEPLKAALAFEIGLVFPEVEANFKIIEDSMHSARVYALLVAHTSNGSRFGYDWLYDKTTKNKTPGKLATEISQRVTNGLDNELRKGGVVDEYLQDQLLIYQALAEGRTCIPGTSDVFDLESSELDNTDEPFGDGTMHAKTVRWVASQLLPELKWSAEVNWALKLRDGAKSSAAFLFRRATVEEQLPISKNGGFTKCAAASSNLLPLLITLTLVTPTLQQTTYDSTPSTCTITGDANLYGIGIRLSYYLFFFAGVLASLLKLDPALSLSRRVYNLISIAAIINLCANGYDKDTFVALEKFLVFNLVILPLFVTVPLEPLYMRKDKLSLAILYIFYSCFLMSQPWISFFRLSQGHKDGCEAKAFVFFAKIGLDDARWVDFVKVASILVAIGGLVWAWMAIQSIVLGFQESLKRRGSIEKIDGEDEKLKSFELSLTLHVIVRLASLVLGCCSIAFVEVTLRINAIDLSDASLAKTGQLVPFLGGLFSLPFPLSSLKES
;
A
#
# COMPACT_ATOMS: atom_id res chain seq x y z
N MET A 1 19.96 -33.84 -36.85
CA MET A 1 20.51 -32.65 -36.17
C MET A 1 19.52 -31.51 -36.34
N ALA A 2 18.64 -31.28 -35.36
CA ALA A 2 17.72 -30.13 -35.40
C ALA A 2 18.52 -28.85 -35.13
N LYS A 3 18.40 -27.86 -36.03
CA LYS A 3 19.01 -26.53 -35.87
C LYS A 3 18.65 -25.96 -34.50
N LEU A 4 19.66 -25.53 -33.76
CA LEU A 4 19.59 -24.70 -32.56
C LEU A 4 18.73 -23.46 -32.86
N THR A 5 17.42 -23.52 -32.62
CA THR A 5 16.59 -22.32 -32.58
C THR A 5 17.04 -21.52 -31.36
N GLN A 6 17.83 -20.47 -31.59
CA GLN A 6 18.20 -19.52 -30.56
C GLN A 6 16.94 -19.01 -29.88
N ARG A 7 16.79 -19.27 -28.57
CA ARG A 7 15.72 -18.65 -27.78
C ARG A 7 15.94 -17.14 -27.82
N LYS A 8 14.85 -16.39 -28.02
CA LYS A 8 14.86 -14.92 -28.16
C LYS A 8 15.47 -14.29 -26.91
N LEU A 9 16.39 -13.33 -27.10
CA LEU A 9 16.95 -12.51 -26.03
C LEU A 9 15.84 -11.77 -25.27
N VAL A 10 15.75 -12.01 -23.96
CA VAL A 10 14.82 -11.31 -23.06
C VAL A 10 15.51 -10.08 -22.48
N LYS A 11 14.89 -8.92 -22.67
CA LYS A 11 15.39 -7.64 -22.16
C LYS A 11 14.63 -7.26 -20.89
N LEU A 12 15.34 -7.06 -19.80
CA LEU A 12 14.78 -6.67 -18.51
C LEU A 12 15.31 -5.29 -18.12
N ASP A 13 14.43 -4.43 -17.60
CA ASP A 13 14.83 -3.18 -16.97
C ASP A 13 14.95 -3.37 -15.45
N GLY A 14 16.14 -3.19 -14.91
CA GLY A 14 16.47 -3.25 -13.49
C GLY A 14 15.83 -2.16 -12.62
N ARG A 15 15.02 -1.27 -13.21
CA ARG A 15 14.12 -0.33 -12.52
C ARG A 15 12.69 -0.87 -12.36
N THR A 16 12.31 -1.91 -13.09
CA THR A 16 10.98 -2.51 -12.99
C THR A 16 10.81 -3.25 -11.65
N GLY A 17 9.64 -3.12 -11.03
CA GLY A 17 9.35 -3.73 -9.73
C GLY A 17 10.03 -3.00 -8.57
N GLU A 18 10.63 -3.74 -7.64
CA GLU A 18 11.39 -3.16 -6.53
C GLU A 18 12.62 -2.37 -7.03
N GLY A 19 13.14 -2.74 -8.20
CA GLY A 19 14.34 -2.13 -8.78
C GLY A 19 15.59 -2.28 -7.91
N GLY A 20 15.64 -3.35 -7.10
CA GLY A 20 16.80 -3.77 -6.32
C GLY A 20 17.38 -5.11 -6.80
N GLY A 21 17.96 -5.88 -5.88
CA GLY A 21 18.77 -7.06 -6.22
C GLY A 21 17.97 -8.32 -6.56
N GLN A 22 16.68 -8.36 -6.20
CA GLN A 22 15.82 -9.54 -6.36
C GLN A 22 15.65 -9.93 -7.83
N LEU A 23 15.48 -8.93 -8.71
CA LEU A 23 15.34 -9.15 -10.15
C LEU A 23 16.52 -9.96 -10.70
N VAL A 24 17.76 -9.61 -10.34
CA VAL A 24 18.96 -10.32 -10.79
C VAL A 24 19.01 -11.74 -10.23
N ARG A 25 18.70 -11.90 -8.93
CA ARG A 25 18.71 -13.22 -8.25
C ARG A 25 17.68 -14.20 -8.79
N VAL A 26 16.60 -13.71 -9.40
CA VAL A 26 15.56 -14.55 -10.01
C VAL A 26 15.84 -14.75 -11.50
N ALA A 27 16.20 -13.69 -12.23
CA ALA A 27 16.34 -13.73 -13.68
C ALA A 27 17.50 -14.63 -14.13
N VAL A 28 18.66 -14.56 -13.48
CA VAL A 28 19.85 -15.32 -13.88
C VAL A 28 19.65 -16.84 -13.71
N PRO A 29 19.21 -17.38 -12.54
CA PRO A 29 18.96 -18.81 -12.44
C PRO A 29 17.83 -19.29 -13.35
N LEU A 30 16.75 -18.51 -13.53
CA LEU A 30 15.70 -18.88 -14.48
C LEU A 30 16.20 -18.87 -15.92
N ALA A 31 17.07 -17.94 -16.30
CA ALA A 31 17.72 -17.92 -17.61
C ALA A 31 18.55 -19.19 -17.83
N VAL A 32 19.32 -19.63 -16.83
CA VAL A 32 20.05 -20.91 -16.86
C VAL A 32 19.09 -22.06 -17.08
N LEU A 33 18.08 -22.23 -16.22
CA LEU A 33 17.13 -23.34 -16.31
C LEU A 33 16.34 -23.36 -17.62
N ALA A 34 15.96 -22.17 -18.12
CA ALA A 34 15.25 -22.02 -19.37
C ALA A 34 16.18 -22.04 -20.61
N GLY A 35 17.50 -22.01 -20.48
CA GLY A 35 18.40 -21.84 -21.63
C GLY A 35 18.09 -20.58 -22.44
N THR A 36 17.56 -19.53 -21.79
CA THR A 36 17.10 -18.29 -22.43
C THR A 36 18.09 -17.17 -22.16
N PRO A 37 18.64 -16.51 -23.18
CA PRO A 37 19.54 -15.38 -22.97
C PRO A 37 18.83 -14.15 -22.42
N ILE A 38 19.51 -13.41 -21.55
CA ILE A 38 18.99 -12.22 -20.91
C ILE A 38 19.94 -11.03 -21.01
N HIS A 39 19.36 -9.84 -21.15
CA HIS A 39 20.04 -8.57 -20.99
C HIS A 39 19.30 -7.75 -19.93
N ILE A 40 19.95 -7.50 -18.78
CA ILE A 40 19.40 -6.69 -17.69
C ILE A 40 20.05 -5.30 -17.75
N SER A 41 19.28 -4.30 -18.15
CA SER A 41 19.69 -2.89 -18.12
C SER A 41 19.41 -2.28 -16.75
N ASN A 42 20.04 -1.13 -16.42
CA ASN A 42 19.79 -0.37 -15.19
C ASN A 42 19.76 -1.20 -13.90
N VAL A 43 20.68 -2.15 -13.75
CA VAL A 43 20.75 -3.02 -12.57
C VAL A 43 20.68 -2.20 -11.29
N ARG A 44 19.71 -2.49 -10.42
CA ARG A 44 19.45 -1.77 -9.16
C ARG A 44 19.20 -0.26 -9.32
N GLY A 45 18.62 0.14 -10.45
CA GLY A 45 18.52 1.53 -10.90
C GLY A 45 17.62 2.44 -10.04
N ASN A 46 16.74 1.87 -9.20
CA ASN A 46 15.88 2.65 -8.30
C ASN A 46 16.57 3.08 -6.99
N ARG A 47 17.79 2.60 -6.73
CA ARG A 47 18.57 2.94 -5.53
C ARG A 47 19.28 4.29 -5.73
N LYS A 48 18.80 5.33 -5.03
CA LYS A 48 19.23 6.73 -5.17
C LYS A 48 20.48 7.11 -4.36
N ASP A 49 21.03 6.21 -3.56
CA ASP A 49 22.24 6.46 -2.76
C ASP A 49 23.51 6.55 -3.62
N LYS A 50 24.59 7.18 -3.14
CA LYS A 50 25.86 7.30 -3.88
C LYS A 50 26.52 5.95 -4.22
N ARG A 51 26.08 4.85 -3.56
CA ARG A 51 26.44 3.45 -3.82
C ARG A 51 25.28 2.64 -4.43
N GLY A 52 24.23 3.33 -4.83
CA GLY A 52 22.98 2.82 -5.37
C GLY A 52 23.10 2.58 -6.87
N GLY A 53 22.60 1.43 -7.31
CA GLY A 53 22.83 0.95 -8.66
C GLY A 53 23.99 -0.03 -8.78
N GLY A 54 23.88 -0.84 -9.81
CA GLY A 54 24.81 -1.86 -10.21
C GLY A 54 24.84 -3.12 -9.34
N LEU A 55 25.51 -4.14 -9.87
CA LEU A 55 25.76 -5.42 -9.19
C LEU A 55 26.53 -5.19 -7.88
N LYS A 56 26.29 -6.06 -6.89
CA LYS A 56 26.98 -6.07 -5.59
C LYS A 56 27.77 -7.37 -5.50
N ALA A 57 28.70 -7.47 -4.55
CA ALA A 57 29.55 -8.66 -4.38
C ALA A 57 28.72 -9.96 -4.36
N GLN A 58 27.64 -10.03 -3.57
CA GLN A 58 26.72 -11.19 -3.57
C GLN A 58 26.09 -11.51 -4.94
N HIS A 59 25.79 -10.51 -5.77
CA HIS A 59 25.25 -10.76 -7.11
C HIS A 59 26.35 -11.33 -8.01
N VAL A 60 27.54 -10.71 -8.01
CA VAL A 60 28.67 -11.14 -8.83
C VAL A 60 29.11 -12.55 -8.45
N SER A 61 29.19 -12.89 -7.15
CA SER A 61 29.56 -14.23 -6.70
C SER A 61 28.53 -15.30 -7.10
N GLY A 62 27.23 -15.02 -6.95
CA GLY A 62 26.18 -15.93 -7.41
C GLY A 62 26.20 -16.11 -8.94
N ILE A 63 26.34 -15.03 -9.69
CA ILE A 63 26.44 -15.08 -11.16
C ILE A 63 27.70 -15.82 -11.59
N ALA A 64 28.86 -15.54 -10.99
CA ALA A 64 30.12 -16.22 -11.32
C ALA A 64 30.03 -17.74 -11.08
N TRP A 65 29.38 -18.15 -9.99
CA TRP A 65 29.10 -19.56 -9.77
C TRP A 65 28.17 -20.14 -10.84
N LEU A 66 27.10 -19.43 -11.19
CA LEU A 66 26.17 -19.84 -12.26
C LEU A 66 26.85 -19.93 -13.63
N ILE A 67 27.76 -19.00 -13.97
CA ILE A 67 28.59 -19.05 -15.18
C ILE A 67 29.40 -20.34 -15.20
N ASN A 68 30.08 -20.66 -14.10
CA ASN A 68 30.93 -21.84 -13.99
C ASN A 68 30.12 -23.13 -14.16
N VAL A 69 29.00 -23.29 -13.45
CA VAL A 69 28.24 -24.56 -13.48
C VAL A 69 27.42 -24.78 -14.74
N SER A 70 27.03 -23.70 -15.43
CA SER A 70 26.21 -23.76 -16.65
C SER A 70 27.00 -23.57 -17.94
N GLU A 71 28.30 -23.30 -17.85
CA GLU A 71 29.14 -22.92 -19.00
C GLU A 71 28.56 -21.73 -19.79
N ALA A 72 27.85 -20.82 -19.10
CA ALA A 72 27.25 -19.64 -19.73
C ALA A 72 28.31 -18.65 -20.20
N GLN A 73 28.05 -17.98 -21.32
CA GLN A 73 28.88 -16.88 -21.80
C GLN A 73 28.39 -15.57 -21.20
N VAL A 74 29.32 -14.79 -20.67
CA VAL A 74 29.06 -13.47 -20.11
C VAL A 74 30.14 -12.53 -20.60
N ASN A 75 29.72 -11.42 -21.20
CA ASN A 75 30.63 -10.34 -21.61
C ASN A 75 31.26 -9.69 -20.36
N ASP A 76 32.14 -8.69 -20.52
CA ASP A 76 32.80 -7.95 -19.42
C ASP A 76 31.84 -7.06 -18.57
N THR A 77 30.61 -7.52 -18.36
CA THR A 77 29.50 -6.86 -17.68
C THR A 77 29.26 -7.39 -16.28
N CYS A 78 29.86 -8.53 -15.89
CA CYS A 78 29.70 -9.11 -14.56
C CYS A 78 30.81 -8.68 -13.58
N TYR A 79 30.72 -7.45 -13.09
CA TYR A 79 31.61 -6.90 -12.07
C TYR A 79 30.84 -6.04 -11.07
N VAL A 80 31.42 -5.81 -9.87
CA VAL A 80 30.78 -5.02 -8.82
C VAL A 80 30.59 -3.58 -9.29
N GLY A 81 29.36 -3.07 -9.22
CA GLY A 81 28.98 -1.73 -9.70
C GLY A 81 28.48 -1.71 -11.14
N SER A 82 28.56 -2.82 -11.88
CA SER A 82 28.05 -2.88 -13.26
C SER A 82 26.54 -2.65 -13.32
N LYS A 83 26.12 -1.70 -14.16
CA LYS A 83 24.71 -1.31 -14.35
C LYS A 83 23.99 -2.07 -15.46
N SER A 84 24.71 -2.97 -16.15
CA SER A 84 24.18 -3.80 -17.22
C SER A 84 24.71 -5.22 -17.05
N LEU A 85 23.92 -6.24 -17.36
CA LEU A 85 24.36 -7.62 -17.37
C LEU A 85 23.86 -8.32 -18.62
N GLU A 86 24.78 -8.89 -19.39
CA GLU A 86 24.48 -9.77 -20.52
C GLU A 86 24.87 -11.20 -20.15
N PHE A 87 23.87 -12.08 -20.13
CA PHE A 87 24.04 -13.46 -19.70
C PHE A 87 23.44 -14.41 -20.74
N GLN A 88 24.31 -15.23 -21.34
CA GLN A 88 23.98 -16.16 -22.41
C GLN A 88 24.21 -17.60 -21.93
N PRO A 89 23.16 -18.27 -21.41
CA PRO A 89 23.24 -19.68 -21.06
C PRO A 89 23.28 -20.55 -22.34
N PRO A 90 23.71 -21.82 -22.22
CA PRO A 90 23.62 -22.76 -23.32
C PRO A 90 22.14 -23.00 -23.73
N PRO A 91 21.84 -23.20 -25.04
CA PRO A 91 20.48 -23.32 -25.60
C PRO A 91 19.60 -24.45 -25.03
N SER A 92 20.24 -25.46 -24.45
CA SER A 92 19.59 -26.57 -23.78
C SER A 92 20.56 -27.08 -22.74
N ILE A 93 20.13 -27.19 -21.48
CA ILE A 93 20.80 -28.06 -20.51
C ILE A 93 20.41 -29.50 -20.89
N SER A 94 20.88 -29.98 -22.06
CA SER A 94 20.66 -31.36 -22.48
C SER A 94 21.24 -32.27 -21.40
N ASN A 95 20.36 -32.98 -20.69
CA ASN A 95 20.64 -33.92 -19.61
C ASN A 95 20.99 -33.37 -18.22
N PHE A 96 20.83 -32.06 -17.93
CA PHE A 96 21.16 -31.52 -16.60
C PHE A 96 22.56 -31.91 -16.08
N GLU A 97 23.49 -32.19 -17.01
CA GLU A 97 24.91 -32.32 -16.70
C GLU A 97 25.48 -30.91 -16.56
N LEU A 98 25.07 -30.20 -15.51
CA LEU A 98 25.79 -29.01 -15.06
C LEU A 98 27.21 -29.46 -14.72
N LYS A 99 28.21 -28.90 -15.42
CA LYS A 99 29.62 -29.24 -15.29
C LYS A 99 30.30 -28.14 -14.49
N GLY A 100 31.06 -28.50 -13.46
CA GLY A 100 31.75 -27.51 -12.62
C GLY A 100 32.08 -28.05 -11.24
N LYS A 101 32.93 -27.38 -10.47
CA LYS A 101 33.18 -27.75 -9.06
C LYS A 101 32.17 -27.00 -8.18
N LEU A 102 31.33 -27.74 -7.45
CA LEU A 102 30.41 -27.17 -6.44
C LEU A 102 31.16 -26.28 -5.43
N GLY A 103 32.30 -26.79 -4.93
CA GLY A 103 33.36 -26.03 -4.27
C GLY A 103 32.93 -25.11 -3.13
N THR A 104 33.81 -24.16 -2.82
CA THR A 104 33.53 -23.06 -1.89
C THR A 104 33.29 -21.79 -2.69
N ILE A 105 32.16 -21.12 -2.45
CA ILE A 105 31.96 -19.74 -2.93
C ILE A 105 32.53 -18.80 -1.89
N SER A 106 33.69 -18.23 -2.21
CA SER A 106 34.31 -17.16 -1.43
C SER A 106 34.03 -15.81 -2.09
N GLN A 107 34.03 -14.75 -1.28
CA GLN A 107 33.77 -13.40 -1.74
C GLN A 107 34.67 -12.42 -0.99
N ASP A 108 35.14 -11.40 -1.69
CA ASP A 108 36.07 -10.41 -1.15
C ASP A 108 35.41 -9.50 -0.09
N SER A 109 34.08 -9.47 -0.06
CA SER A 109 33.31 -8.65 0.88
C SER A 109 32.58 -9.49 1.92
N GLN A 110 32.96 -9.32 3.18
CA GLN A 110 32.28 -9.93 4.33
C GLN A 110 30.86 -9.39 4.55
N ALA A 111 30.51 -8.26 3.93
CA ALA A 111 29.17 -7.64 4.01
C ALA A 111 28.15 -8.26 3.04
N ALA A 112 28.59 -9.16 2.16
CA ALA A 112 27.72 -9.80 1.20
C ALA A 112 27.06 -11.04 1.81
N SER A 113 25.72 -11.10 1.70
CA SER A 113 24.93 -12.12 2.38
C SER A 113 25.09 -13.48 1.71
N ILE A 114 25.52 -14.49 2.49
CA ILE A 114 25.59 -15.89 2.07
C ILE A 114 24.21 -16.35 1.56
N LEU A 115 23.16 -15.94 2.27
CA LEU A 115 21.82 -16.46 2.04
C LEU A 115 21.17 -15.86 0.79
N LEU A 116 21.53 -14.63 0.41
CA LEU A 116 21.13 -14.06 -0.88
C LEU A 116 21.86 -14.72 -2.07
N ILE A 117 23.11 -15.17 -1.89
CA ILE A 117 23.80 -15.99 -2.88
C ILE A 117 23.08 -17.34 -2.99
N PHE A 118 22.82 -17.98 -1.85
CA PHE A 118 22.15 -19.27 -1.78
C PHE A 118 20.78 -19.25 -2.49
N GLN A 119 19.94 -18.24 -2.22
CA GLN A 119 18.67 -18.03 -2.92
C GLN A 119 18.82 -17.96 -4.45
N SER A 120 19.90 -17.34 -4.94
CA SER A 120 20.15 -17.21 -6.38
C SER A 120 20.61 -18.50 -7.03
N ILE A 121 21.29 -19.39 -6.31
CA ILE A 121 21.88 -20.61 -6.88
C ILE A 121 21.04 -21.86 -6.61
N LEU A 122 20.26 -21.89 -5.53
CA LEU A 122 19.49 -23.06 -5.11
C LEU A 122 18.57 -23.60 -6.23
N PRO A 123 17.79 -22.79 -6.98
CA PRO A 123 16.95 -23.30 -8.06
C PRO A 123 17.72 -24.10 -9.11
N VAL A 124 18.95 -23.70 -9.43
CA VAL A 124 19.83 -24.41 -10.39
C VAL A 124 20.48 -25.62 -9.72
N LEU A 125 20.87 -25.49 -8.45
CA LEU A 125 21.49 -26.55 -7.66
C LEU A 125 20.59 -27.78 -7.46
N LEU A 126 19.26 -27.59 -7.43
CA LEU A 126 18.29 -28.67 -7.37
C LEU A 126 18.36 -29.61 -8.57
N PHE A 127 18.78 -29.12 -9.74
CA PHE A 127 18.90 -29.91 -10.95
C PHE A 127 20.37 -30.25 -11.28
N TYR A 128 21.29 -30.07 -10.33
CA TYR A 128 22.71 -30.34 -10.55
C TYR A 128 23.04 -31.83 -10.42
N GLY A 129 23.93 -32.30 -11.30
CA GLY A 129 24.11 -33.70 -11.71
C GLY A 129 24.61 -34.72 -10.66
N GLN A 130 24.79 -34.39 -9.38
CA GLN A 130 25.17 -35.35 -8.32
C GLN A 130 24.05 -35.54 -7.29
N PRO A 131 23.79 -36.77 -6.78
CA PRO A 131 22.64 -37.05 -5.92
C PRO A 131 22.53 -36.15 -4.68
N ILE A 132 23.67 -35.85 -4.07
CA ILE A 132 23.80 -34.90 -2.97
C ILE A 132 24.86 -33.88 -3.36
N ASN A 133 24.47 -32.62 -3.37
CA ASN A 133 25.33 -31.50 -3.72
C ASN A 133 25.71 -30.76 -2.45
N THR A 134 26.99 -30.84 -2.06
CA THR A 134 27.50 -30.08 -0.91
C THR A 134 28.24 -28.84 -1.39
N ILE A 135 27.82 -27.68 -0.90
CA ILE A 135 28.43 -26.39 -1.22
C ILE A 135 28.68 -25.60 0.06
N THR A 136 29.84 -24.96 0.15
CA THR A 136 30.14 -24.03 1.24
C THR A 136 30.16 -22.61 0.71
N ILE A 137 29.46 -21.70 1.37
CA ILE A 137 29.43 -20.28 1.00
C ILE A 137 29.98 -19.48 2.17
N GLN A 138 30.96 -18.62 1.90
CA GLN A 138 31.60 -17.75 2.90
C GLN A 138 31.09 -16.31 2.75
N GLY A 139 30.96 -15.58 3.85
CA GLY A 139 30.37 -14.23 3.86
C GLY A 139 29.63 -13.87 5.14
N GLY A 140 28.68 -12.95 5.02
CA GLY A 140 27.79 -12.57 6.12
C GLY A 140 26.63 -13.55 6.31
N THR A 141 26.33 -13.94 7.55
CA THR A 141 25.23 -14.88 7.88
C THR A 141 23.99 -14.17 8.41
N ASN A 142 24.16 -13.11 9.20
CA ASN A 142 23.10 -12.28 9.77
C ASN A 142 23.36 -10.82 9.36
N ILE A 143 22.98 -10.48 8.12
CA ILE A 143 23.22 -9.17 7.50
C ILE A 143 21.91 -8.43 7.32
N SER A 144 21.91 -7.12 7.61
CA SER A 144 20.75 -6.23 7.43
C SER A 144 20.20 -6.29 5.99
N HIS A 145 18.87 -6.22 5.85
CA HIS A 145 18.16 -6.34 4.56
C HIS A 145 18.43 -7.65 3.80
N SER A 146 18.67 -8.74 4.53
CA SER A 146 18.70 -10.10 4.00
C SER A 146 18.10 -11.07 5.01
N LEU A 147 17.71 -12.26 4.56
CA LEU A 147 17.28 -13.29 5.49
C LEU A 147 18.42 -13.68 6.45
N SER A 148 18.06 -14.07 7.67
CA SER A 148 18.96 -14.58 8.71
C SER A 148 19.09 -16.11 8.64
N TYR A 149 20.16 -16.65 9.21
CA TYR A 149 20.35 -18.11 9.25
C TYR A 149 19.21 -18.81 10.02
N GLU A 150 18.75 -18.21 11.12
CA GLU A 150 17.67 -18.77 11.93
C GLU A 150 16.35 -18.79 11.15
N TYR A 151 16.05 -17.75 10.37
CA TYR A 151 14.86 -17.72 9.52
C TYR A 151 14.94 -18.76 8.40
N LEU A 152 16.11 -18.92 7.78
CA LEU A 152 16.34 -19.98 6.79
C LEU A 152 15.98 -21.35 7.35
N ASP A 153 16.58 -21.70 8.49
CA ASP A 153 16.48 -23.03 9.10
C ASP A 153 15.06 -23.32 9.62
N GLN A 154 14.40 -22.31 10.20
CA GLN A 154 13.13 -22.52 10.90
C GLN A 154 11.89 -22.28 10.05
N VAL A 155 12.00 -21.49 8.97
CA VAL A 155 10.88 -21.04 8.15
C VAL A 155 11.06 -21.46 6.68
N LEU A 156 12.12 -21.02 6.00
CA LEU A 156 12.28 -21.25 4.55
C LEU A 156 12.50 -22.72 4.22
N LEU A 157 13.50 -23.39 4.82
CA LEU A 157 13.83 -24.78 4.48
C LEU A 157 12.68 -25.74 4.80
N PRO A 158 11.98 -25.65 5.96
CA PRO A 158 10.79 -26.46 6.22
C PRO A 158 9.68 -26.23 5.18
N SER A 159 9.48 -24.97 4.75
CA SER A 159 8.47 -24.62 3.75
C SER A 159 8.80 -25.20 2.36
N LEU A 160 10.07 -25.25 1.99
CA LEU A 160 10.53 -25.84 0.73
C LEU A 160 10.30 -27.37 0.66
N GLN A 161 10.16 -28.05 1.80
CA GLN A 161 9.82 -29.48 1.81
C GLN A 161 8.46 -29.76 1.16
N ALA A 162 7.52 -28.80 1.18
CA ALA A 162 6.24 -28.92 0.49
C ALA A 162 6.41 -29.10 -1.03
N PHE A 163 7.48 -28.57 -1.61
CA PHE A 163 7.87 -28.75 -3.02
C PHE A 163 8.70 -30.02 -3.26
N GLY A 164 8.96 -30.81 -2.21
CA GLY A 164 9.87 -31.96 -2.25
C GLY A 164 11.35 -31.57 -2.22
N VAL A 165 11.67 -30.31 -1.90
CA VAL A 165 13.05 -29.83 -1.81
C VAL A 165 13.61 -30.17 -0.44
N GLN A 166 14.75 -30.87 -0.44
CA GLN A 166 15.47 -31.24 0.77
C GLN A 166 16.84 -30.57 0.78
N VAL A 167 17.05 -29.75 1.80
CA VAL A 167 18.30 -29.02 2.04
C VAL A 167 18.63 -29.17 3.50
N GLU A 168 19.83 -29.68 3.79
CA GLU A 168 20.44 -29.60 5.10
C GLU A 168 21.38 -28.39 5.12
N SER A 169 21.34 -27.60 6.20
CA SER A 169 22.22 -26.46 6.37
C SER A 169 23.03 -26.59 7.66
N ARG A 170 24.31 -26.23 7.61
CA ARG A 170 25.20 -26.21 8.78
C ARG A 170 25.93 -24.88 8.86
N LEU A 171 25.62 -24.10 9.88
CA LEU A 171 26.39 -22.91 10.24
C LEU A 171 27.77 -23.33 10.77
N ILE A 172 28.83 -22.90 10.09
CA ILE A 172 30.21 -23.16 10.52
C ILE A 172 30.69 -22.02 11.40
N ASN A 173 30.64 -20.79 10.87
CA ASN A 173 31.00 -19.58 11.58
C ASN A 173 29.95 -18.51 11.32
N ARG A 174 29.57 -17.76 12.36
CA ARG A 174 28.61 -16.67 12.27
C ARG A 174 29.29 -15.35 11.90
N SER A 175 28.62 -14.53 11.11
CA SER A 175 29.07 -13.18 10.76
C SER A 175 27.90 -12.19 10.69
N TRP A 176 28.18 -10.93 11.00
CA TRP A 176 27.18 -9.91 11.32
C TRP A 176 27.44 -8.63 10.52
N SER A 177 26.38 -7.86 10.27
CA SER A 177 26.51 -6.49 9.72
C SER A 177 27.05 -5.50 10.75
N HIS A 178 26.96 -5.82 12.04
CA HIS A 178 27.35 -4.96 13.16
C HIS A 178 28.54 -5.53 13.95
N GLY A 179 29.40 -4.63 14.43
CA GLY A 179 30.64 -4.97 15.13
C GLY A 179 31.81 -5.23 14.18
N GLN A 180 32.83 -5.95 14.65
CA GLN A 180 33.95 -6.35 13.80
C GLN A 180 33.47 -7.38 12.76
N LEU A 181 33.80 -7.13 11.49
CA LEU A 181 33.49 -8.04 10.40
C LEU A 181 34.32 -9.32 10.56
N GLN A 182 33.62 -10.45 10.53
CA GLN A 182 34.20 -11.79 10.65
C GLN A 182 33.85 -12.59 9.41
N HIS A 183 34.65 -13.62 9.11
CA HIS A 183 34.32 -14.55 8.03
C HIS A 183 33.28 -15.55 8.52
N GLY A 184 32.03 -15.35 8.10
CA GLY A 184 30.99 -16.35 8.28
C GLY A 184 31.08 -17.41 7.19
N ALA A 185 30.54 -18.59 7.47
CA ALA A 185 30.46 -19.68 6.50
C ALA A 185 29.29 -20.60 6.83
N ILE A 186 28.56 -21.01 5.80
CA ILE A 186 27.48 -22.00 5.89
C ILE A 186 27.73 -23.06 4.83
N THR A 187 27.59 -24.33 5.23
CA THR A 187 27.60 -25.47 4.33
C THR A 187 26.17 -25.93 4.09
N PHE A 188 25.82 -26.15 2.82
CA PHE A 188 24.52 -26.67 2.39
C PHE A 188 24.70 -28.01 1.71
N SER A 189 23.90 -28.99 2.10
CA SER A 189 23.78 -30.27 1.41
C SER A 189 22.38 -30.37 0.80
N VAL A 190 22.33 -30.33 -0.53
CA VAL A 190 21.09 -30.26 -1.30
C VAL A 190 20.86 -31.59 -2.00
N THR A 191 19.71 -32.22 -1.78
CA THR A 191 19.29 -33.42 -2.51
C THR A 191 18.84 -33.02 -3.90
N ARG A 192 19.39 -33.66 -4.94
CA ARG A 192 19.01 -33.35 -6.32
C ARG A 192 17.64 -33.90 -6.68
N ILE A 193 17.00 -33.23 -7.63
CA ILE A 193 15.89 -33.77 -8.41
C ILE A 193 16.47 -34.70 -9.48
N PRO A 194 16.00 -35.96 -9.59
CA PRO A 194 16.47 -36.89 -10.61
C PRO A 194 16.32 -36.31 -12.03
N PRO A 195 17.20 -36.67 -12.98
CA PRO A 195 17.04 -36.25 -14.37
C PRO A 195 15.65 -36.60 -14.91
N GLY A 196 14.96 -35.61 -15.48
CA GLY A 196 13.59 -35.73 -15.95
C GLY A 196 12.52 -35.66 -14.85
N GLY A 197 12.91 -35.51 -13.59
CA GLY A 197 12.03 -35.17 -12.49
C GLY A 197 11.66 -33.69 -12.48
N THR A 198 10.50 -33.40 -11.88
CA THR A 198 9.94 -32.06 -11.73
C THR A 198 9.80 -31.72 -10.25
N LEU A 199 9.73 -30.42 -9.92
CA LEU A 199 9.27 -29.99 -8.61
C LEU A 199 7.79 -30.33 -8.47
N LYS A 200 7.39 -30.88 -7.33
CA LYS A 200 5.99 -31.24 -7.11
C LYS A 200 5.18 -29.98 -6.80
N ALA A 201 3.97 -29.87 -7.34
CA ALA A 201 2.99 -28.92 -6.81
C ALA A 201 2.85 -29.15 -5.30
N PRO A 202 3.06 -28.12 -4.47
CA PRO A 202 2.99 -28.30 -3.04
C PRO A 202 1.55 -28.54 -2.62
N LYS A 203 1.37 -29.40 -1.62
CA LYS A 203 0.12 -29.45 -0.86
C LYS A 203 0.11 -28.27 0.10
N TRP A 204 -0.15 -27.08 -0.43
CA TRP A 204 -0.19 -25.85 0.35
C TRP A 204 -1.55 -25.72 1.06
N PRO A 205 -1.60 -25.23 2.31
CA PRO A 205 -2.88 -24.97 2.97
C PRO A 205 -3.72 -23.94 2.22
N THR A 206 -5.05 -24.08 2.28
CA THR A 206 -6.01 -23.13 1.69
C THR A 206 -6.47 -22.05 2.66
N GLU A 207 -6.08 -22.15 3.94
CA GLU A 207 -6.40 -21.20 5.01
C GLU A 207 -5.21 -21.17 5.97
N GLN A 208 -5.05 -20.08 6.74
CA GLN A 208 -3.91 -19.89 7.65
C GLN A 208 -3.82 -20.93 8.78
N GLY A 209 -4.98 -21.38 9.29
CA GLY A 209 -5.08 -22.22 10.49
C GLY A 209 -4.81 -21.46 11.80
N LYS A 210 -5.16 -22.08 12.94
CA LYS A 210 -4.88 -21.51 14.28
C LYS A 210 -3.41 -21.66 14.64
N THR A 211 -2.80 -20.63 15.23
CA THR A 211 -1.47 -20.69 15.84
C THR A 211 -1.48 -21.64 17.05
N THR A 212 -0.59 -22.63 17.04
CA THR A 212 -0.50 -23.68 18.08
C THR A 212 0.68 -23.46 19.03
N LYS A 213 1.79 -22.91 18.53
CA LYS A 213 2.98 -22.59 19.32
C LYS A 213 3.79 -21.48 18.66
N ILE A 214 4.62 -20.80 19.46
CA ILE A 214 5.59 -19.81 18.98
C ILE A 214 6.99 -20.25 19.42
N ASP A 215 7.86 -20.57 18.47
CA ASP A 215 9.28 -20.80 18.76
C ASP A 215 10.02 -19.45 18.79
N VAL A 216 10.87 -19.26 19.80
CA VAL A 216 11.64 -18.05 20.06
C VAL A 216 13.13 -18.33 19.91
N SER A 217 13.81 -17.52 19.10
CA SER A 217 15.27 -17.57 18.94
C SER A 217 15.87 -16.22 19.28
N ILE A 218 16.76 -16.16 20.28
CA ILE A 218 17.48 -14.95 20.67
C ILE A 218 18.98 -15.17 20.62
N ILE A 219 19.69 -14.23 19.98
CA ILE A 219 21.14 -14.20 19.90
C ILE A 219 21.55 -12.78 20.30
N VAL A 220 21.88 -12.62 21.57
CA VAL A 220 22.04 -11.32 22.21
C VAL A 220 23.20 -11.34 23.21
N PRO A 221 23.74 -10.20 23.64
CA PRO A 221 24.79 -10.18 24.66
C PRO A 221 24.31 -10.84 25.95
N GLN A 222 25.20 -11.53 26.68
CA GLN A 222 24.86 -12.26 27.91
C GLN A 222 23.97 -11.49 28.90
N ASN A 223 24.24 -10.19 29.09
CA ASN A 223 23.48 -9.35 30.02
C ASN A 223 22.05 -8.98 29.54
N LEU A 224 21.70 -9.28 28.29
CA LEU A 224 20.39 -9.03 27.70
C LEU A 224 19.52 -10.29 27.62
N ILE A 225 20.09 -11.49 27.79
CA ILE A 225 19.38 -12.77 27.64
C ILE A 225 18.16 -12.84 28.56
N GLU A 226 18.35 -12.78 29.88
CA GLU A 226 17.22 -12.91 30.83
C GLU A 226 16.21 -11.76 30.74
N PRO A 227 16.62 -10.47 30.64
CA PRO A 227 15.68 -9.37 30.40
C PRO A 227 14.83 -9.56 29.13
N LEU A 228 15.44 -10.00 28.03
CA LEU A 228 14.73 -10.21 26.77
C LEU A 228 13.82 -11.44 26.82
N LYS A 229 14.24 -12.53 27.45
CA LYS A 229 13.39 -13.71 27.66
C LYS A 229 12.13 -13.36 28.44
N ALA A 230 12.28 -12.64 29.56
CA ALA A 230 11.15 -12.21 30.38
C ALA A 230 10.21 -11.28 29.60
N ALA A 231 10.76 -10.29 28.87
CA ALA A 231 9.97 -9.37 28.08
C ALA A 231 9.23 -10.07 26.92
N LEU A 232 9.89 -10.99 26.21
CA LEU A 232 9.25 -11.78 25.14
C LEU A 232 8.16 -12.70 25.69
N ALA A 233 8.40 -13.41 26.80
CA ALA A 233 7.39 -14.26 27.40
C ALA A 233 6.13 -13.46 27.81
N PHE A 234 6.34 -12.26 28.34
CA PHE A 234 5.25 -11.34 28.69
C PHE A 234 4.48 -10.84 27.46
N GLU A 235 5.18 -10.27 26.47
CA GLU A 235 4.55 -9.71 25.27
C GLU A 235 3.84 -10.79 24.42
N ILE A 236 4.46 -11.98 24.27
CA ILE A 236 3.82 -13.10 23.58
C ILE A 236 2.56 -13.55 24.32
N GLY A 237 2.60 -13.67 25.65
CA GLY A 237 1.43 -14.04 26.45
C GLY A 237 0.30 -13.00 26.40
N LEU A 238 0.64 -11.72 26.18
CA LEU A 238 -0.33 -10.64 26.01
C LEU A 238 -1.00 -10.67 24.62
N VAL A 239 -0.21 -10.87 23.56
CA VAL A 239 -0.68 -10.78 22.17
C VAL A 239 -1.30 -12.10 21.68
N PHE A 240 -0.74 -13.23 22.09
CA PHE A 240 -1.16 -14.57 21.72
C PHE A 240 -1.61 -15.36 22.96
N PRO A 241 -2.79 -15.02 23.54
CA PRO A 241 -3.29 -15.73 24.70
C PRO A 241 -3.44 -17.22 24.36
N GLU A 242 -3.11 -18.08 25.32
CA GLU A 242 -3.19 -19.55 25.21
C GLU A 242 -2.18 -20.20 24.25
N VAL A 243 -1.26 -19.45 23.64
CA VAL A 243 -0.20 -20.01 22.79
C VAL A 243 1.09 -20.19 23.58
N GLU A 244 1.66 -21.39 23.54
CA GLU A 244 2.93 -21.68 24.22
C GLU A 244 4.11 -21.01 23.52
N ALA A 245 4.91 -20.27 24.29
CA ALA A 245 6.18 -19.69 23.85
C ALA A 245 7.35 -20.63 24.19
N ASN A 246 7.99 -21.19 23.18
CA ASN A 246 9.09 -22.15 23.31
C ASN A 246 10.43 -21.50 22.94
N PHE A 247 11.33 -21.31 23.89
CA PHE A 247 12.65 -20.73 23.63
C PHE A 247 13.62 -21.78 23.07
N LYS A 248 13.71 -21.83 21.73
CA LYS A 248 14.48 -22.82 20.99
C LYS A 248 15.97 -22.51 20.92
N ILE A 249 16.33 -21.24 20.69
CA ILE A 249 17.72 -20.79 20.58
C ILE A 249 17.94 -19.66 21.58
N ILE A 250 18.93 -19.86 22.46
CA ILE A 250 19.41 -18.84 23.40
C ILE A 250 20.93 -18.85 23.33
N GLU A 251 21.52 -17.86 22.65
CA GLU A 251 22.96 -17.78 22.44
C GLU A 251 23.52 -16.41 22.87
N ASP A 252 24.72 -16.41 23.44
CA ASP A 252 25.49 -15.18 23.62
C ASP A 252 26.08 -14.73 22.28
N SER A 253 25.72 -13.52 21.87
CA SER A 253 26.25 -12.88 20.65
C SER A 253 27.74 -12.50 20.73
N MET A 254 28.31 -12.53 21.95
CA MET A 254 29.70 -12.16 22.27
C MET A 254 30.06 -10.70 21.95
N HIS A 255 29.09 -9.84 21.62
CA HIS A 255 29.35 -8.43 21.32
C HIS A 255 28.11 -7.56 21.53
N SER A 256 28.24 -6.44 22.25
CA SER A 256 27.13 -5.56 22.66
C SER A 256 26.30 -4.94 21.52
N ALA A 257 26.82 -4.93 20.30
CA ALA A 257 26.12 -4.44 19.10
C ALA A 257 25.41 -5.54 18.29
N ARG A 258 25.54 -6.82 18.68
CA ARG A 258 24.95 -7.96 17.96
C ARG A 258 23.71 -8.41 18.73
N VAL A 259 22.57 -7.90 18.31
CA VAL A 259 21.30 -8.13 18.99
C VAL A 259 20.29 -8.59 17.96
N TYR A 260 19.81 -9.82 18.14
CA TYR A 260 18.91 -10.48 17.21
C TYR A 260 17.85 -11.28 17.95
N ALA A 261 16.60 -11.16 17.48
CA ALA A 261 15.48 -11.96 17.93
C ALA A 261 14.62 -12.38 16.74
N LEU A 262 14.12 -13.61 16.77
CA LEU A 262 13.17 -14.17 15.81
C LEU A 262 12.06 -14.88 16.56
N LEU A 263 10.82 -14.64 16.13
CA LEU A 263 9.65 -15.42 16.51
C LEU A 263 9.14 -16.21 15.31
N VAL A 264 8.78 -17.48 15.53
CA VAL A 264 8.18 -18.35 14.53
C VAL A 264 6.87 -18.92 15.05
N ALA A 265 5.75 -18.45 14.51
CA ALA A 265 4.44 -19.07 14.77
C ALA A 265 4.28 -20.34 13.94
N HIS A 266 3.85 -21.42 14.58
CA HIS A 266 3.43 -22.65 13.91
C HIS A 266 1.92 -22.73 13.94
N THR A 267 1.32 -23.09 12.81
CA THR A 267 -0.12 -23.22 12.67
C THR A 267 -0.55 -24.68 12.61
N SER A 268 -1.80 -24.94 12.94
CA SER A 268 -2.43 -26.28 12.94
C SER A 268 -2.36 -27.03 11.60
N ASN A 269 -2.18 -26.32 10.48
CA ASN A 269 -2.04 -26.88 9.13
C ASN A 269 -0.55 -27.09 8.71
N GLY A 270 0.41 -26.80 9.58
CA GLY A 270 1.84 -26.95 9.32
C GLY A 270 2.55 -25.74 8.72
N SER A 271 1.85 -24.63 8.43
CA SER A 271 2.50 -23.38 8.01
C SER A 271 3.35 -22.77 9.14
N ARG A 272 4.34 -21.97 8.74
CA ARG A 272 5.27 -21.28 9.63
C ARG A 272 5.39 -19.83 9.21
N PHE A 273 5.20 -18.92 10.17
CA PHE A 273 5.29 -17.48 9.96
C PHE A 273 6.45 -16.96 10.79
N GLY A 274 7.42 -16.32 10.15
CA GLY A 274 8.59 -15.77 10.83
C GLY A 274 8.56 -14.24 10.88
N TYR A 275 8.97 -13.68 12.01
CA TYR A 275 9.32 -12.26 12.09
C TYR A 275 10.58 -12.09 12.94
N ASP A 276 11.65 -11.57 12.31
CA ASP A 276 12.90 -11.29 12.97
C ASP A 276 13.22 -9.79 13.03
N TRP A 277 14.15 -9.47 13.92
CA TRP A 277 14.79 -8.16 13.93
C TRP A 277 16.26 -8.30 14.29
N LEU A 278 17.11 -8.07 13.29
CA LEU A 278 18.50 -7.69 13.52
C LEU A 278 18.53 -6.22 13.91
N TYR A 279 18.78 -5.96 15.20
CA TYR A 279 18.65 -4.63 15.77
C TYR A 279 19.65 -3.64 15.13
N ASP A 280 19.10 -2.69 14.38
CA ASP A 280 19.81 -1.72 13.55
C ASP A 280 20.09 -0.39 14.26
N LYS A 281 19.56 -0.21 15.46
CA LYS A 281 19.67 1.05 16.23
C LYS A 281 20.88 1.04 17.18
N THR A 282 21.23 2.22 17.70
CA THR A 282 22.26 2.33 18.75
C THR A 282 21.82 1.70 20.08
N THR A 283 22.75 0.98 20.72
CA THR A 283 22.59 0.39 22.07
C THR A 283 23.22 1.24 23.18
N LYS A 284 24.04 2.25 22.84
CA LYS A 284 24.96 2.95 23.79
C LYS A 284 24.30 3.65 24.97
N ASN A 285 22.99 3.95 24.92
CA ASN A 285 22.27 4.68 25.97
C ASN A 285 21.01 3.94 26.47
N LYS A 286 20.92 2.62 26.26
CA LYS A 286 19.75 1.84 26.65
C LYS A 286 20.11 0.86 27.76
N THR A 287 19.30 0.84 28.82
CA THR A 287 19.38 -0.23 29.81
C THR A 287 18.91 -1.54 29.18
N PRO A 288 19.42 -2.71 29.65
CA PRO A 288 18.97 -4.00 29.13
C PRO A 288 17.46 -4.17 29.15
N GLY A 289 16.78 -3.71 30.21
CA GLY A 289 15.31 -3.74 30.31
C GLY A 289 14.61 -2.92 29.20
N LYS A 290 15.05 -1.67 28.94
CA LYS A 290 14.45 -0.85 27.88
C LYS A 290 14.68 -1.45 26.49
N LEU A 291 15.87 -2.01 26.26
CA LEU A 291 16.21 -2.66 25.00
C LEU A 291 15.38 -3.95 24.81
N ALA A 292 15.23 -4.75 25.87
CA ALA A 292 14.41 -5.95 25.88
C ALA A 292 12.94 -5.65 25.57
N THR A 293 12.35 -4.62 26.20
CA THR A 293 10.97 -4.19 25.92
C THR A 293 10.80 -3.75 24.48
N GLU A 294 11.69 -2.92 23.95
CA GLU A 294 11.58 -2.47 22.55
C GLU A 294 11.69 -3.63 21.55
N ILE A 295 12.61 -4.56 21.77
CA ILE A 295 12.78 -5.72 20.88
C ILE A 295 11.56 -6.63 20.96
N SER A 296 11.13 -6.99 22.17
CA SER A 296 9.99 -7.88 22.38
C SER A 296 8.70 -7.33 21.79
N GLN A 297 8.40 -6.06 21.99
CA GLN A 297 7.25 -5.40 21.39
C GLN A 297 7.35 -5.40 19.86
N ARG A 298 8.52 -5.06 19.30
CA ARG A 298 8.69 -5.00 17.85
C ARG A 298 8.50 -6.35 17.18
N VAL A 299 9.15 -7.41 17.67
CA VAL A 299 9.06 -8.73 17.02
C VAL A 299 7.70 -9.40 17.24
N THR A 300 7.09 -9.21 18.41
CA THR A 300 5.75 -9.77 18.70
C THR A 300 4.66 -9.08 17.88
N ASN A 301 4.67 -7.74 17.82
CA ASN A 301 3.73 -6.99 16.99
C ASN A 301 3.97 -7.24 15.49
N GLY A 302 5.23 -7.43 15.08
CA GLY A 302 5.57 -7.80 13.71
C GLY A 302 4.96 -9.13 13.31
N LEU A 303 5.13 -10.17 14.14
CA LEU A 303 4.54 -11.48 13.91
C LEU A 303 2.99 -11.45 13.92
N ASP A 304 2.37 -10.72 14.85
CA ASP A 304 0.91 -10.53 14.89
C ASP A 304 0.41 -9.85 13.62
N ASN A 305 1.11 -8.82 13.13
CA ASN A 305 0.76 -8.17 11.87
C ASN A 305 0.85 -9.12 10.66
N GLU A 306 1.85 -10.01 10.60
CA GLU A 306 1.91 -11.03 9.53
C GLU A 306 0.71 -11.99 9.62
N LEU A 307 0.37 -12.48 10.81
CA LEU A 307 -0.76 -13.39 11.00
C LEU A 307 -2.13 -12.73 10.75
N ARG A 308 -2.25 -11.41 10.98
CA ARG A 308 -3.48 -10.67 10.68
C ARG A 308 -3.72 -10.45 9.20
N LYS A 309 -2.70 -10.61 8.34
CA LYS A 309 -2.89 -10.55 6.88
C LYS A 309 -3.79 -11.69 6.38
N GLY A 310 -3.92 -12.77 7.14
CA GLY A 310 -4.81 -13.91 6.83
C GLY A 310 -4.33 -14.78 5.65
N GLY A 311 -3.10 -14.55 5.17
CA GLY A 311 -2.45 -15.40 4.18
C GLY A 311 -1.97 -16.73 4.78
N VAL A 312 -1.31 -17.54 3.96
CA VAL A 312 -0.80 -18.87 4.36
C VAL A 312 0.72 -18.89 4.54
N VAL A 313 1.36 -17.74 4.31
CA VAL A 313 2.78 -17.43 4.46
C VAL A 313 2.95 -15.98 4.91
N ASP A 314 4.06 -15.68 5.58
CA ASP A 314 4.46 -14.29 5.80
C ASP A 314 5.01 -13.64 4.51
N GLU A 315 5.15 -12.32 4.54
CA GLU A 315 5.53 -11.53 3.37
C GLU A 315 6.92 -11.84 2.80
N TYR A 316 7.87 -12.25 3.66
CA TYR A 316 9.23 -12.57 3.25
C TYR A 316 9.30 -13.97 2.68
N LEU A 317 8.59 -14.93 3.27
CA LEU A 317 8.52 -16.29 2.77
C LEU A 317 7.84 -16.34 1.40
N GLN A 318 6.79 -15.55 1.18
CA GLN A 318 6.05 -15.54 -0.09
C GLN A 318 6.97 -15.26 -1.28
N ASP A 319 7.78 -14.19 -1.22
CA ASP A 319 8.65 -13.84 -2.34
C ASP A 319 9.74 -14.88 -2.64
N GLN A 320 10.13 -15.66 -1.61
CA GLN A 320 11.14 -16.70 -1.69
C GLN A 320 10.60 -18.01 -2.28
N LEU A 321 9.30 -18.29 -2.06
CA LEU A 321 8.65 -19.49 -2.59
C LEU A 321 8.20 -19.34 -4.05
N LEU A 322 7.96 -18.12 -4.53
CA LEU A 322 7.38 -17.88 -5.85
C LEU A 322 8.19 -18.44 -7.02
N ILE A 323 9.52 -18.47 -6.92
CA ILE A 323 10.36 -19.11 -7.95
C ILE A 323 10.15 -20.63 -8.01
N TYR A 324 9.94 -21.29 -6.87
CA TYR A 324 9.65 -22.72 -6.82
C TYR A 324 8.21 -23.01 -7.25
N GLN A 325 7.27 -22.12 -6.93
CA GLN A 325 5.91 -22.17 -7.48
C GLN A 325 5.91 -22.08 -9.01
N ALA A 326 6.74 -21.23 -9.60
CA ALA A 326 6.87 -21.10 -11.05
C ALA A 326 7.53 -22.32 -11.72
N LEU A 327 8.38 -23.05 -11.00
CA LEU A 327 9.10 -24.24 -11.48
C LEU A 327 8.37 -25.56 -11.17
N ALA A 328 7.35 -25.53 -10.31
CA ALA A 328 6.58 -26.72 -9.93
C ALA A 328 5.65 -27.17 -11.07
N GLU A 329 5.52 -28.48 -11.23
CA GLU A 329 4.58 -29.06 -12.17
C GLU A 329 3.15 -28.99 -11.61
N GLY A 330 2.22 -28.50 -12.42
CA GLY A 330 0.80 -28.38 -12.07
C GLY A 330 0.41 -26.97 -11.62
N ARG A 331 -0.74 -26.86 -10.96
CA ARG A 331 -1.24 -25.59 -10.43
C ARG A 331 -0.86 -25.43 -8.97
N THR A 332 -0.44 -24.23 -8.60
CA THR A 332 0.01 -23.90 -7.24
C THR A 332 -0.59 -22.56 -6.83
N CYS A 333 -0.83 -22.38 -5.53
CA CYS A 333 -1.39 -21.16 -4.97
C CYS A 333 -0.75 -20.90 -3.60
N ILE A 334 -0.20 -19.69 -3.41
CA ILE A 334 0.42 -19.27 -2.14
C ILE A 334 -0.07 -17.85 -1.81
N PRO A 335 -1.29 -17.71 -1.27
CA PRO A 335 -1.84 -16.42 -0.86
C PRO A 335 -1.03 -15.78 0.28
N GLY A 336 -0.63 -14.52 0.10
CA GLY A 336 0.02 -13.70 1.14
C GLY A 336 -0.98 -12.91 1.98
N THR A 337 -2.23 -12.78 1.53
CA THR A 337 -3.32 -12.11 2.26
C THR A 337 -4.64 -12.86 2.09
N SER A 338 -5.60 -12.60 2.99
CA SER A 338 -6.94 -13.14 2.89
C SER A 338 -7.72 -12.60 1.70
N ASP A 339 -7.42 -11.37 1.26
CA ASP A 339 -8.13 -10.68 0.16
C ASP A 339 -8.11 -11.47 -1.16
N VAL A 340 -7.11 -12.35 -1.33
CA VAL A 340 -6.98 -13.17 -2.54
C VAL A 340 -8.03 -14.28 -2.60
N PHE A 341 -8.57 -14.73 -1.46
CA PHE A 341 -9.62 -15.76 -1.42
C PHE A 341 -10.97 -15.26 -1.96
N ASP A 342 -11.19 -13.94 -1.93
CA ASP A 342 -12.43 -13.31 -2.41
C ASP A 342 -12.39 -12.97 -3.92
N LEU A 343 -11.29 -13.29 -4.62
CA LEU A 343 -11.14 -13.04 -6.05
C LEU A 343 -11.76 -14.17 -6.88
N GLU A 344 -12.85 -13.85 -7.57
CA GLU A 344 -13.58 -14.78 -8.45
C GLU A 344 -13.20 -14.68 -9.94
N SER A 345 -12.20 -13.87 -10.31
CA SER A 345 -11.84 -13.69 -11.72
C SER A 345 -10.96 -14.84 -12.24
N SER A 346 -11.49 -15.58 -13.21
CA SER A 346 -10.73 -16.57 -13.99
C SER A 346 -9.85 -15.95 -15.09
N GLU A 347 -9.71 -14.62 -15.09
CA GLU A 347 -8.88 -13.90 -16.06
C GLU A 347 -7.39 -14.06 -15.74
N LEU A 348 -6.59 -14.19 -16.79
CA LEU A 348 -5.14 -14.22 -16.65
C LEU A 348 -4.62 -12.85 -16.22
N ASP A 349 -3.67 -12.84 -15.30
CA ASP A 349 -3.03 -11.60 -14.86
C ASP A 349 -2.27 -10.94 -16.03
N ASN A 350 -2.28 -9.61 -16.07
CA ASN A 350 -1.42 -8.88 -16.98
C ASN A 350 0.04 -9.00 -16.52
N THR A 351 0.88 -9.62 -17.36
CA THR A 351 2.29 -9.88 -17.05
C THR A 351 3.26 -8.84 -17.60
N ASP A 352 2.77 -7.75 -18.19
CA ASP A 352 3.61 -6.68 -18.76
C ASP A 352 4.35 -5.88 -17.69
N GLU A 353 3.76 -5.77 -16.50
CA GLU A 353 4.29 -5.06 -15.33
C GLU A 353 4.23 -5.93 -14.06
N PRO A 354 4.93 -5.59 -12.97
CA PRO A 354 4.86 -6.32 -11.70
C PRO A 354 3.42 -6.44 -11.16
N PHE A 355 2.96 -7.68 -10.92
CA PHE A 355 1.56 -7.98 -10.62
C PHE A 355 1.38 -8.99 -9.47
N GLY A 356 0.12 -9.20 -9.07
CA GLY A 356 -0.27 -10.12 -8.00
C GLY A 356 -0.27 -9.50 -6.59
N ASP A 357 -0.57 -10.34 -5.60
CA ASP A 357 -0.58 -10.00 -4.17
C ASP A 357 0.84 -9.99 -3.56
N GLY A 358 0.94 -9.51 -2.31
CA GLY A 358 2.21 -9.46 -1.58
C GLY A 358 3.08 -8.24 -1.89
N THR A 359 4.34 -8.33 -1.45
CA THR A 359 5.30 -7.23 -1.52
C THR A 359 5.75 -6.92 -2.95
N MET A 360 6.38 -5.77 -3.17
CA MET A 360 7.02 -5.48 -4.45
C MET A 360 8.08 -6.52 -4.85
N HIS A 361 8.70 -7.22 -3.90
CA HIS A 361 9.61 -8.33 -4.20
C HIS A 361 8.85 -9.52 -4.81
N ALA A 362 7.71 -9.90 -4.21
CA ALA A 362 6.86 -10.97 -4.72
C ALA A 362 6.35 -10.66 -6.14
N LYS A 363 5.85 -9.45 -6.37
CA LYS A 363 5.40 -8.99 -7.70
C LYS A 363 6.54 -8.99 -8.74
N THR A 364 7.75 -8.63 -8.32
CA THR A 364 8.94 -8.68 -9.18
C THR A 364 9.26 -10.12 -9.59
N VAL A 365 9.18 -11.08 -8.68
CA VAL A 365 9.44 -12.50 -8.96
C VAL A 365 8.44 -13.03 -10.00
N ARG A 366 7.14 -12.76 -9.82
CA ARG A 366 6.09 -13.18 -10.78
C ARG A 366 6.31 -12.62 -12.17
N TRP A 367 6.63 -11.32 -12.25
CA TRP A 367 6.94 -10.66 -13.51
C TRP A 367 8.16 -11.29 -14.19
N VAL A 368 9.30 -11.42 -13.50
CA VAL A 368 10.52 -12.04 -14.08
C VAL A 368 10.26 -13.46 -14.55
N ALA A 369 9.54 -14.27 -13.77
CA ALA A 369 9.18 -15.62 -14.16
C ALA A 369 8.34 -15.65 -15.45
N SER A 370 7.36 -14.75 -15.58
CA SER A 370 6.52 -14.63 -16.77
C SER A 370 7.30 -14.24 -18.02
N GLN A 371 8.38 -13.43 -17.87
CA GLN A 371 9.23 -13.04 -18.99
C GLN A 371 10.15 -14.16 -19.48
N LEU A 372 10.48 -15.13 -18.62
CA LEU A 372 11.46 -16.19 -18.93
C LEU A 372 10.84 -17.56 -19.18
N LEU A 373 9.62 -17.80 -18.67
CA LEU A 373 8.89 -19.06 -18.75
C LEU A 373 7.59 -18.84 -19.54
N PRO A 374 7.59 -18.96 -20.88
CA PRO A 374 6.43 -18.62 -21.72
C PRO A 374 5.22 -19.56 -21.52
N GLU A 375 5.45 -20.74 -20.94
CA GLU A 375 4.38 -21.71 -20.62
C GLU A 375 3.67 -21.38 -19.29
N LEU A 376 4.28 -20.52 -18.47
CA LEU A 376 3.74 -20.12 -17.17
C LEU A 376 2.56 -19.16 -17.34
N LYS A 377 1.46 -19.47 -16.68
CA LYS A 377 0.25 -18.63 -16.65
C LYS A 377 -0.11 -18.31 -15.21
N TRP A 378 -0.44 -17.05 -14.97
CA TRP A 378 -0.88 -16.57 -13.67
C TRP A 378 -2.35 -16.14 -13.73
N SER A 379 -3.09 -16.41 -12.68
CA SER A 379 -4.51 -16.03 -12.54
C SER A 379 -4.79 -15.63 -11.11
N ALA A 380 -5.70 -14.67 -10.96
CA ALA A 380 -6.20 -14.21 -9.66
C ALA A 380 -7.16 -15.23 -8.98
N GLU A 381 -7.65 -16.23 -9.70
CA GLU A 381 -8.59 -17.24 -9.17
C GLU A 381 -7.95 -18.14 -8.10
N VAL A 382 -8.40 -17.98 -6.84
CA VAL A 382 -8.02 -18.87 -5.72
C VAL A 382 -9.07 -19.95 -5.46
N ASN A 383 -10.33 -19.72 -5.87
CA ASN A 383 -11.50 -20.53 -5.50
C ASN A 383 -11.59 -21.95 -6.11
N TRP A 384 -10.63 -22.35 -6.96
CA TRP A 384 -10.61 -23.73 -7.48
C TRP A 384 -10.14 -24.75 -6.44
N ALA A 385 -9.29 -24.36 -5.47
CA ALA A 385 -8.79 -25.25 -4.43
C ALA A 385 -9.91 -25.70 -3.46
N LEU A 386 -10.92 -24.85 -3.24
CA LEU A 386 -12.11 -25.16 -2.45
C LEU A 386 -13.10 -26.08 -3.19
N LYS A 387 -13.25 -25.91 -4.51
CA LYS A 387 -14.12 -26.78 -5.35
C LYS A 387 -13.66 -28.23 -5.44
N LEU A 388 -12.40 -28.55 -5.16
CA LEU A 388 -11.91 -29.93 -5.10
C LEU A 388 -12.34 -30.69 -3.84
N ARG A 389 -12.90 -30.00 -2.84
CA ARG A 389 -13.47 -30.64 -1.65
C ARG A 389 -14.80 -31.34 -1.96
N ASP A 390 -15.47 -30.94 -3.04
CA ASP A 390 -16.74 -31.50 -3.52
C ASP A 390 -16.55 -32.43 -4.72
N GLY A 391 -15.82 -33.54 -4.53
CA GLY A 391 -16.00 -34.79 -5.30
C GLY A 391 -15.85 -34.79 -6.84
N ALA A 392 -15.54 -33.67 -7.50
CA ALA A 392 -15.47 -33.59 -8.96
C ALA A 392 -14.08 -34.04 -9.45
N LYS A 393 -13.99 -35.27 -9.97
CA LYS A 393 -12.89 -35.71 -10.83
C LYS A 393 -12.86 -34.81 -12.07
N SER A 394 -11.99 -33.80 -12.08
CA SER A 394 -11.73 -32.96 -13.25
C SER A 394 -10.34 -33.24 -13.80
N SER A 395 -10.35 -33.84 -14.98
CA SER A 395 -9.19 -34.20 -15.79
C SER A 395 -8.57 -32.94 -16.39
N ALA A 396 -7.42 -32.51 -15.87
CA ALA A 396 -6.52 -31.60 -16.57
C ALA A 396 -5.07 -32.01 -16.30
N ALA A 397 -4.67 -33.11 -16.95
CA ALA A 397 -3.28 -33.52 -17.07
C ALA A 397 -2.66 -32.79 -18.29
N PHE A 398 -1.57 -32.07 -18.08
CA PHE A 398 -0.56 -31.76 -19.08
C PHE A 398 0.78 -31.80 -18.33
N LEU A 399 1.46 -32.96 -18.25
CA LEU A 399 2.40 -33.51 -19.23
C LEU A 399 3.44 -32.48 -19.69
N PHE A 400 4.48 -32.32 -18.86
CA PHE A 400 5.84 -32.15 -19.37
C PHE A 400 6.13 -33.29 -20.37
N ARG A 401 6.07 -33.02 -21.68
CA ARG A 401 6.82 -33.80 -22.67
C ARG A 401 6.93 -33.10 -24.02
N ARG A 402 8.19 -32.90 -24.40
CA ARG A 402 8.81 -33.09 -25.72
C ARG A 402 8.19 -32.37 -26.92
N ALA A 403 9.03 -31.53 -27.53
CA ALA A 403 8.89 -31.04 -28.90
C ALA A 403 8.51 -32.17 -29.88
N THR A 404 7.34 -32.04 -30.48
CA THR A 404 7.00 -32.57 -31.81
C THR A 404 6.23 -31.49 -32.57
N VAL A 405 6.48 -31.48 -33.88
CA VAL A 405 6.30 -30.46 -34.90
C VAL A 405 4.82 -30.27 -35.32
N GLU A 406 4.55 -29.14 -35.99
CA GLU A 406 3.34 -28.74 -36.77
C GLU A 406 2.14 -28.21 -35.95
N GLU A 407 1.44 -27.13 -36.30
CA GLU A 407 1.34 -26.33 -37.53
C GLU A 407 0.72 -24.95 -37.20
N GLN A 408 1.14 -23.89 -37.90
CA GLN A 408 0.62 -22.52 -37.75
C GLN A 408 -0.73 -22.36 -38.45
N LEU A 409 -1.73 -21.74 -37.80
CA LEU A 409 -2.90 -21.13 -38.46
C LEU A 409 -3.43 -19.92 -37.64
N PRO A 410 -4.15 -18.96 -38.25
CA PRO A 410 -3.72 -17.56 -38.29
C PRO A 410 -4.55 -16.59 -37.44
N ILE A 411 -3.97 -15.40 -37.31
CA ILE A 411 -4.49 -14.18 -36.71
C ILE A 411 -5.86 -13.80 -37.33
N SER A 412 -6.89 -13.75 -36.48
CA SER A 412 -8.15 -13.07 -36.79
C SER A 412 -8.12 -11.65 -36.20
N LYS A 413 -8.01 -10.67 -37.09
CA LYS A 413 -8.40 -9.27 -36.85
C LYS A 413 -9.91 -9.19 -37.02
N ASN A 414 -10.63 -8.81 -35.96
CA ASN A 414 -11.72 -7.82 -35.96
C ASN A 414 -12.59 -8.01 -34.72
N GLY A 415 -12.69 -6.94 -33.93
CA GLY A 415 -13.53 -6.86 -32.75
C GLY A 415 -13.38 -5.50 -32.09
N GLY A 416 -13.58 -4.43 -32.87
CA GLY A 416 -13.74 -3.11 -32.32
C GLY A 416 -15.08 -3.04 -31.61
N PHE A 417 -15.08 -3.01 -30.28
CA PHE A 417 -16.18 -2.48 -29.47
C PHE A 417 -15.59 -1.75 -28.25
N THR A 418 -15.64 -0.43 -28.35
CA THR A 418 -15.85 0.55 -27.27
C THR A 418 -15.34 0.20 -25.87
N LYS A 419 -14.20 0.80 -25.55
CA LYS A 419 -13.74 1.15 -24.21
C LYS A 419 -14.88 1.79 -23.38
N CYS A 420 -15.41 1.06 -22.41
CA CYS A 420 -15.92 1.67 -21.18
C CYS A 420 -14.86 1.46 -20.12
N ALA A 421 -14.07 2.50 -19.90
CA ALA A 421 -13.01 2.55 -18.91
C ALA A 421 -13.56 2.23 -17.52
N ALA A 422 -12.92 1.29 -16.83
CA ALA A 422 -13.03 1.12 -15.39
C ALA A 422 -12.55 2.42 -14.71
N ALA A 423 -13.50 3.30 -14.41
CA ALA A 423 -13.28 4.57 -13.73
C ALA A 423 -13.16 4.34 -12.22
N SER A 424 -12.00 3.85 -11.75
CA SER A 424 -11.67 3.90 -10.32
C SER A 424 -10.20 4.20 -10.02
N SER A 425 -9.31 4.23 -11.01
CA SER A 425 -7.87 4.50 -10.78
C SER A 425 -7.32 5.77 -11.45
N ASN A 426 -8.11 6.52 -12.23
CA ASN A 426 -7.69 7.80 -12.79
C ASN A 426 -8.80 8.86 -12.66
N LEU A 427 -8.90 9.48 -11.48
CA LEU A 427 -9.76 10.66 -11.23
C LEU A 427 -9.14 11.99 -11.69
N LEU A 428 -7.89 11.97 -12.18
CA LEU A 428 -7.20 13.13 -12.74
C LEU A 428 -7.96 13.79 -13.90
N PRO A 429 -8.54 13.06 -14.88
CA PRO A 429 -9.41 13.66 -15.90
C PRO A 429 -10.69 14.30 -15.33
N LEU A 430 -11.27 13.76 -14.25
CA LEU A 430 -12.44 14.37 -13.60
C LEU A 430 -12.06 15.70 -12.90
N LEU A 431 -10.89 15.73 -12.25
CA LEU A 431 -10.28 16.92 -11.66
C LEU A 431 -10.00 18.01 -12.71
N ILE A 432 -9.54 17.62 -13.91
CA ILE A 432 -9.31 18.53 -15.03
C ILE A 432 -10.64 19.07 -15.59
N THR A 433 -11.69 18.24 -15.67
CA THR A 433 -13.03 18.71 -16.10
C THR A 433 -13.70 19.65 -15.09
N LEU A 434 -13.43 19.50 -13.80
CA LEU A 434 -13.92 20.39 -12.74
C LEU A 434 -13.27 21.79 -12.78
N THR A 435 -12.01 21.90 -13.23
CA THR A 435 -11.33 23.19 -13.41
C THR A 435 -11.71 23.92 -14.70
N LEU A 436 -12.45 23.27 -15.61
CA LEU A 436 -12.85 23.81 -16.91
C LEU A 436 -14.26 24.43 -16.90
N VAL A 437 -14.95 24.48 -15.75
CA VAL A 437 -16.22 25.20 -15.64
C VAL A 437 -15.90 26.69 -15.66
N THR A 438 -16.12 27.34 -16.80
CA THR A 438 -16.13 28.80 -16.87
C THR A 438 -17.19 29.31 -15.90
N PRO A 439 -16.83 30.17 -14.92
CA PRO A 439 -17.84 30.80 -14.08
C PRO A 439 -18.74 31.61 -15.02
N THR A 440 -20.00 31.22 -15.09
CA THR A 440 -21.02 32.15 -15.59
C THR A 440 -21.17 33.18 -14.48
N LEU A 441 -20.91 34.46 -14.78
CA LEU A 441 -21.19 35.55 -13.84
C LEU A 441 -22.72 35.68 -13.68
N GLN A 442 -23.30 34.78 -12.89
CA GLN A 442 -24.61 34.97 -12.28
C GLN A 442 -24.37 35.46 -10.86
N GLN A 443 -25.16 36.44 -10.44
CA GLN A 443 -25.08 37.06 -9.13
C GLN A 443 -26.45 36.96 -8.48
N THR A 444 -26.49 36.84 -7.15
CA THR A 444 -27.77 36.94 -6.44
C THR A 444 -28.19 38.40 -6.42
N THR A 445 -29.24 38.77 -7.15
CA THR A 445 -29.70 40.15 -7.25
C THR A 445 -31.22 40.21 -7.18
N TYR A 446 -31.74 41.38 -6.80
CA TYR A 446 -33.15 41.68 -6.99
C TYR A 446 -33.43 41.95 -8.47
N ASP A 447 -34.62 41.57 -8.94
CA ASP A 447 -35.06 41.97 -10.27
C ASP A 447 -35.07 43.51 -10.41
N SER A 448 -34.64 43.96 -11.59
CA SER A 448 -34.53 45.35 -12.02
C SER A 448 -35.88 46.08 -12.05
N THR A 449 -37.00 45.36 -12.02
CA THR A 449 -38.33 45.97 -11.96
C THR A 449 -38.61 46.59 -10.58
N PRO A 450 -39.00 47.88 -10.48
CA PRO A 450 -39.13 48.58 -9.19
C PRO A 450 -40.20 48.01 -8.24
N SER A 451 -41.23 47.36 -8.77
CA SER A 451 -42.40 46.88 -8.00
C SER A 451 -42.32 45.42 -7.55
N THR A 452 -41.29 44.67 -7.94
CA THR A 452 -41.13 43.25 -7.60
C THR A 452 -39.97 43.07 -6.62
N CYS A 453 -40.20 42.27 -5.58
CA CYS A 453 -39.17 41.84 -4.62
C CYS A 453 -38.66 40.43 -4.95
N THR A 454 -38.67 40.06 -6.23
CA THR A 454 -38.18 38.74 -6.67
C THR A 454 -36.66 38.74 -6.64
N ILE A 455 -36.09 37.70 -6.04
CA ILE A 455 -34.64 37.49 -5.95
C ILE A 455 -34.27 36.43 -6.99
N THR A 456 -33.40 36.78 -7.92
CA THR A 456 -32.74 35.83 -8.82
C THR A 456 -31.48 35.33 -8.14
N GLY A 457 -31.34 34.02 -7.96
CA GLY A 457 -30.23 33.44 -7.22
C GLY A 457 -29.05 33.01 -8.08
N ASP A 458 -27.84 33.01 -7.50
CA ASP A 458 -26.65 32.45 -8.13
C ASP A 458 -26.66 30.91 -8.08
N ALA A 459 -26.98 30.30 -9.23
CA ALA A 459 -26.96 28.86 -9.40
C ALA A 459 -25.57 28.23 -9.19
N ASN A 460 -24.48 28.98 -9.39
CA ASN A 460 -23.11 28.49 -9.22
C ASN A 460 -22.65 28.46 -7.75
N LEU A 461 -23.44 29.02 -6.83
CA LEU A 461 -23.16 28.97 -5.38
C LEU A 461 -24.05 27.97 -4.66
N TYR A 462 -25.35 27.96 -4.98
CA TYR A 462 -26.33 27.15 -4.25
C TYR A 462 -27.43 26.59 -5.17
N GLY A 463 -27.14 26.39 -6.45
CA GLY A 463 -27.99 25.65 -7.38
C GLY A 463 -28.19 24.20 -6.97
N ILE A 464 -29.20 23.54 -7.55
CA ILE A 464 -29.66 22.22 -7.11
C ILE A 464 -28.56 21.14 -7.15
N GLY A 465 -27.70 21.14 -8.17
CA GLY A 465 -26.63 20.16 -8.30
C GLY A 465 -25.54 20.36 -7.24
N ILE A 466 -25.25 21.62 -6.90
CA ILE A 466 -24.32 21.99 -5.84
C ILE A 466 -24.88 21.57 -4.48
N ARG A 467 -26.13 21.93 -4.15
CA ARG A 467 -26.74 21.57 -2.85
C ARG A 467 -26.79 20.05 -2.65
N LEU A 468 -27.29 19.32 -3.64
CA LEU A 468 -27.33 17.85 -3.60
C LEU A 468 -25.94 17.25 -3.41
N SER A 469 -24.90 17.83 -4.02
CA SER A 469 -23.52 17.35 -3.81
C SER A 469 -23.09 17.45 -2.35
N TYR A 470 -23.29 18.61 -1.70
CA TYR A 470 -22.97 18.81 -0.28
C TYR A 470 -23.75 17.85 0.63
N TYR A 471 -25.03 17.62 0.33
CA TYR A 471 -25.86 16.69 1.10
C TYR A 471 -25.36 15.26 0.97
N LEU A 472 -25.04 14.83 -0.25
CA LEU A 472 -24.48 13.50 -0.51
C LEU A 472 -23.14 13.31 0.19
N PHE A 473 -22.23 14.31 0.17
CA PHE A 473 -20.97 14.22 0.90
C PHE A 473 -21.16 14.09 2.41
N PHE A 474 -22.12 14.83 2.97
CA PHE A 474 -22.42 14.76 4.39
C PHE A 474 -22.89 13.35 4.78
N PHE A 475 -23.87 12.80 4.08
CA PHE A 475 -24.36 11.44 4.36
C PHE A 475 -23.29 10.37 4.06
N ALA A 476 -22.53 10.52 2.98
CA ALA A 476 -21.42 9.63 2.64
C ALA A 476 -20.36 9.61 3.74
N GLY A 477 -19.97 10.77 4.26
CA GLY A 477 -19.00 10.87 5.34
C GLY A 477 -19.53 10.29 6.66
N VAL A 478 -20.81 10.51 6.97
CA VAL A 478 -21.42 9.96 8.19
C VAL A 478 -21.43 8.44 8.09
N LEU A 479 -21.87 7.90 6.95
CA LEU A 479 -21.91 6.46 6.69
C LEU A 479 -20.51 5.84 6.67
N ALA A 480 -19.55 6.45 5.97
CA ALA A 480 -18.16 6.00 5.93
C ALA A 480 -17.52 6.03 7.32
N SER A 481 -17.83 7.05 8.14
CA SER A 481 -17.33 7.11 9.51
C SER A 481 -18.00 6.10 10.44
N LEU A 482 -19.27 5.77 10.25
CA LEU A 482 -19.96 4.74 11.04
C LEU A 482 -19.45 3.33 10.69
N LEU A 483 -19.17 3.09 9.41
CA LEU A 483 -18.69 1.80 8.88
C LEU A 483 -17.15 1.64 8.95
N LYS A 484 -16.41 2.64 9.46
CA LYS A 484 -14.94 2.67 9.49
C LYS A 484 -14.30 2.43 8.10
N LEU A 485 -14.89 2.98 7.04
CA LEU A 485 -14.42 2.83 5.65
C LEU A 485 -13.42 3.95 5.29
N ASP A 486 -12.15 3.74 5.63
CA ASP A 486 -11.08 4.75 5.50
C ASP A 486 -10.83 5.26 4.07
N PRO A 487 -10.82 4.41 3.01
CA PRO A 487 -10.59 4.88 1.65
C PRO A 487 -11.69 5.82 1.15
N ALA A 488 -12.96 5.53 1.51
CA ALA A 488 -14.12 6.31 1.12
C ALA A 488 -14.09 7.72 1.74
N LEU A 489 -13.65 7.84 3.00
CA LEU A 489 -13.51 9.13 3.68
C LEU A 489 -12.45 10.04 3.03
N SER A 490 -11.33 9.45 2.57
CA SER A 490 -10.27 10.20 1.89
C SER A 490 -10.70 10.73 0.52
N LEU A 491 -11.44 9.91 -0.25
CA LEU A 491 -11.98 10.30 -1.55
C LEU A 491 -13.03 11.42 -1.39
N SER A 492 -13.98 11.23 -0.48
CA SER A 492 -15.02 12.22 -0.16
C SER A 492 -14.42 13.58 0.22
N ARG A 493 -13.35 13.60 1.02
CA ARG A 493 -12.67 14.84 1.45
C ARG A 493 -12.00 15.58 0.30
N ARG A 494 -11.39 14.89 -0.66
CA ARG A 494 -10.72 15.52 -1.81
C ARG A 494 -11.71 16.19 -2.76
N VAL A 495 -12.82 15.51 -3.06
CA VAL A 495 -13.86 16.06 -3.93
C VAL A 495 -14.58 17.23 -3.25
N TYR A 496 -14.85 17.11 -1.94
CA TYR A 496 -15.40 18.19 -1.13
C TYR A 496 -14.53 19.47 -1.14
N ASN A 497 -13.21 19.31 -0.92
CA ASN A 497 -12.26 20.43 -0.94
C ASN A 497 -12.36 21.22 -2.24
N LEU A 498 -12.47 20.52 -3.36
CA LEU A 498 -12.51 21.14 -4.68
C LEU A 498 -13.77 21.98 -4.89
N ILE A 499 -14.94 21.42 -4.56
CA ILE A 499 -16.23 22.11 -4.72
C ILE A 499 -16.32 23.33 -3.79
N SER A 500 -15.81 23.20 -2.56
CA SER A 500 -15.83 24.29 -1.59
C SER A 500 -14.86 25.41 -1.93
N ILE A 501 -13.69 25.09 -2.48
CA ILE A 501 -12.76 26.10 -3.03
C ILE A 501 -13.44 26.88 -4.16
N ALA A 502 -14.11 26.19 -5.09
CA ALA A 502 -14.82 26.85 -6.17
C ALA A 502 -15.95 27.77 -5.67
N ALA A 503 -16.78 27.30 -4.73
CA ALA A 503 -17.88 28.09 -4.16
C ALA A 503 -17.38 29.34 -3.43
N ILE A 504 -16.29 29.26 -2.66
CA ILE A 504 -15.73 30.43 -1.97
C ILE A 504 -15.04 31.39 -2.94
N ILE A 505 -14.31 30.89 -3.94
CA ILE A 505 -13.71 31.76 -4.97
C ILE A 505 -14.81 32.55 -5.66
N ASN A 506 -15.92 31.90 -6.04
CA ASN A 506 -17.06 32.58 -6.64
C ASN A 506 -17.70 33.58 -5.67
N LEU A 507 -17.91 33.22 -4.40
CA LEU A 507 -18.44 34.15 -3.39
C LEU A 507 -17.56 35.39 -3.22
N CYS A 508 -16.23 35.20 -3.18
CA CYS A 508 -15.27 36.29 -3.06
C CYS A 508 -15.18 37.13 -4.34
N ALA A 509 -15.23 36.50 -5.52
CA ALA A 509 -15.17 37.18 -6.81
C ALA A 509 -16.44 38.01 -7.09
N ASN A 510 -17.62 37.44 -6.80
CA ASN A 510 -18.92 38.11 -6.95
C ASN A 510 -19.11 39.23 -5.93
N GLY A 511 -18.54 39.09 -4.72
CA GLY A 511 -18.60 40.12 -3.67
C GLY A 511 -17.89 41.45 -3.99
N TYR A 512 -17.25 41.58 -5.16
CA TYR A 512 -16.73 42.86 -5.67
C TYR A 512 -17.79 43.70 -6.38
N ASP A 513 -18.87 43.09 -6.86
CA ASP A 513 -19.98 43.81 -7.47
C ASP A 513 -20.84 44.50 -6.40
N LYS A 514 -21.40 45.66 -6.72
CA LYS A 514 -22.24 46.43 -5.79
C LYS A 514 -23.67 45.92 -5.72
N ASP A 515 -24.12 45.24 -6.78
CA ASP A 515 -25.52 44.83 -6.94
C ASP A 515 -25.80 43.43 -6.35
N THR A 516 -24.76 42.69 -5.99
CA THR A 516 -24.88 41.35 -5.41
C THR A 516 -25.38 41.39 -3.96
N PHE A 517 -26.37 40.56 -3.65
CA PHE A 517 -26.97 40.44 -2.32
C PHE A 517 -26.15 39.49 -1.41
N VAL A 518 -24.99 40.00 -0.99
CA VAL A 518 -23.95 39.23 -0.28
C VAL A 518 -24.43 38.63 1.05
N ALA A 519 -25.36 39.26 1.76
CA ALA A 519 -25.86 38.75 3.04
C ALA A 519 -26.55 37.38 2.90
N LEU A 520 -27.37 37.23 1.86
CA LEU A 520 -28.10 35.99 1.58
C LEU A 520 -27.15 34.90 1.06
N GLU A 521 -26.26 35.23 0.11
CA GLU A 521 -25.26 34.31 -0.42
C GLU A 521 -24.35 33.77 0.68
N LYS A 522 -23.85 34.66 1.53
CA LYS A 522 -23.00 34.31 2.67
C LYS A 522 -23.72 33.32 3.59
N PHE A 523 -24.99 33.57 3.93
CA PHE A 523 -25.75 32.71 4.83
C PHE A 523 -25.93 31.29 4.25
N LEU A 524 -26.28 31.20 2.97
CA LEU A 524 -26.48 29.92 2.28
C LEU A 524 -25.16 29.15 2.11
N VAL A 525 -24.12 29.80 1.58
CA VAL A 525 -22.81 29.19 1.35
C VAL A 525 -22.15 28.76 2.66
N PHE A 526 -22.27 29.56 3.73
CA PHE A 526 -21.76 29.19 5.05
C PHE A 526 -22.35 27.86 5.55
N ASN A 527 -23.67 27.68 5.43
CA ASN A 527 -24.34 26.45 5.86
C ASN A 527 -24.03 25.25 4.96
N LEU A 528 -23.80 25.46 3.66
CA LEU A 528 -23.38 24.40 2.74
C LEU A 528 -21.93 23.95 3.00
N VAL A 529 -21.01 24.90 3.16
CA VAL A 529 -19.58 24.61 3.38
C VAL A 529 -19.32 24.06 4.79
N ILE A 530 -20.06 24.49 5.82
CA ILE A 530 -19.80 23.95 7.17
C ILE A 530 -20.35 22.52 7.36
N LEU A 531 -21.28 22.07 6.50
CA LEU A 531 -21.96 20.79 6.59
C LEU A 531 -20.99 19.60 6.68
N PRO A 532 -19.98 19.46 5.81
CA PRO A 532 -19.12 18.27 5.79
C PRO A 532 -17.93 18.40 6.74
N LEU A 533 -17.69 19.58 7.33
CA LEU A 533 -16.62 19.81 8.31
C LEU A 533 -16.75 18.87 9.51
N PHE A 534 -17.97 18.70 10.03
CA PHE A 534 -18.25 17.90 11.22
C PHE A 534 -18.02 16.39 11.03
N VAL A 535 -17.80 15.98 9.78
CA VAL A 535 -17.79 14.58 9.36
C VAL A 535 -16.44 14.19 8.73
N THR A 536 -15.84 15.10 7.97
CA THR A 536 -14.60 14.86 7.21
C THR A 536 -13.31 14.97 8.04
N VAL A 537 -13.38 15.55 9.24
CA VAL A 537 -12.25 15.55 10.18
C VAL A 537 -12.22 14.20 10.91
N PRO A 538 -11.15 13.39 10.74
CA PRO A 538 -11.02 12.13 11.46
C PRO A 538 -10.81 12.43 12.95
N LEU A 539 -11.58 11.76 13.82
CA LEU A 539 -11.47 11.91 15.27
C LEU A 539 -10.25 11.19 15.85
N GLU A 540 -9.71 10.23 15.10
CA GLU A 540 -8.59 9.40 15.52
C GLU A 540 -7.24 9.94 14.97
N PRO A 541 -6.24 10.17 15.84
CA PRO A 541 -4.94 10.73 15.46
C PRO A 541 -4.16 9.92 14.41
N LEU A 542 -4.34 8.59 14.37
CA LEU A 542 -3.68 7.70 13.41
C LEU A 542 -4.11 8.02 11.97
N TYR A 543 -5.39 8.35 11.78
CA TYR A 543 -5.96 8.61 10.47
C TYR A 543 -5.64 10.00 9.94
N MET A 544 -5.35 10.96 10.83
CA MET A 544 -4.76 12.24 10.43
C MET A 544 -3.40 12.07 9.74
N ARG A 545 -2.70 10.92 9.90
CA ARG A 545 -1.40 10.67 9.25
C ARG A 545 -1.47 10.14 7.82
N LYS A 546 -2.56 9.51 7.36
CA LYS A 546 -2.61 8.87 6.02
C LYS A 546 -2.88 9.83 4.86
N ASP A 547 -3.55 10.96 5.09
CA ASP A 547 -3.99 11.91 4.03
C ASP A 547 -3.65 13.38 4.38
N LYS A 548 -2.42 13.61 4.87
CA LYS A 548 -1.97 14.89 5.45
C LYS A 548 -2.12 16.10 4.53
N LEU A 549 -1.86 15.95 3.24
CA LEU A 549 -1.94 17.06 2.28
C LEU A 549 -3.39 17.51 2.08
N SER A 550 -4.32 16.57 1.90
CA SER A 550 -5.75 16.91 1.75
C SER A 550 -6.33 17.53 3.03
N LEU A 551 -5.88 17.06 4.20
CA LEU A 551 -6.23 17.63 5.50
C LEU A 551 -5.64 19.04 5.70
N ALA A 552 -4.39 19.25 5.35
CA ALA A 552 -3.76 20.56 5.41
C ALA A 552 -4.48 21.58 4.52
N ILE A 553 -4.81 21.19 3.26
CA ILE A 553 -5.56 22.03 2.33
C ILE A 553 -6.95 22.37 2.90
N LEU A 554 -7.65 21.38 3.47
CA LEU A 554 -8.94 21.57 4.13
C LEU A 554 -8.83 22.60 5.28
N TYR A 555 -7.82 22.49 6.13
CA TYR A 555 -7.63 23.40 7.27
C TYR A 555 -7.23 24.81 6.87
N ILE A 556 -6.35 24.97 5.87
CA ILE A 556 -6.00 26.29 5.31
C ILE A 556 -7.27 26.95 4.76
N PHE A 557 -8.04 26.18 4.01
CA PHE A 557 -9.28 26.64 3.39
C PHE A 557 -10.27 27.17 4.43
N TYR A 558 -10.55 26.41 5.50
CA TYR A 558 -11.44 26.88 6.57
C TYR A 558 -10.86 28.06 7.33
N SER A 559 -9.55 28.08 7.57
CA SER A 559 -8.89 29.23 8.19
C SER A 559 -9.15 30.50 7.39
N CYS A 560 -8.90 30.47 6.07
CA CYS A 560 -9.13 31.62 5.20
C CYS A 560 -10.60 32.04 5.19
N PHE A 561 -11.54 31.10 5.12
CA PHE A 561 -12.97 31.39 5.11
C PHE A 561 -13.47 32.01 6.43
N LEU A 562 -13.04 31.49 7.58
CA LEU A 562 -13.48 32.02 8.87
C LEU A 562 -12.81 33.36 9.18
N MET A 563 -11.56 33.56 8.77
CA MET A 563 -10.85 34.83 8.91
C MET A 563 -11.37 35.92 7.96
N SER A 564 -12.03 35.56 6.85
CA SER A 564 -12.67 36.55 5.97
C SER A 564 -14.04 37.04 6.48
N GLN A 565 -14.63 36.37 7.49
CA GLN A 565 -15.97 36.72 8.00
C GLN A 565 -16.09 38.15 8.56
N PRO A 566 -15.13 38.69 9.33
CA PRO A 566 -15.21 40.08 9.78
C PRO A 566 -15.22 41.05 8.61
N TRP A 567 -14.34 40.87 7.62
CA TRP A 567 -14.31 41.73 6.44
C TRP A 567 -15.67 41.78 5.72
N ILE A 568 -16.26 40.61 5.48
CA ILE A 568 -17.57 40.51 4.81
C ILE A 568 -18.67 41.13 5.67
N SER A 569 -18.68 40.87 6.98
CA SER A 569 -19.76 41.34 7.88
C SER A 569 -19.74 42.84 8.12
N PHE A 570 -18.56 43.46 8.15
CA PHE A 570 -18.42 44.89 8.40
C PHE A 570 -18.53 45.74 7.12
N PHE A 571 -18.04 45.24 5.98
CA PHE A 571 -17.94 46.05 4.76
C PHE A 571 -18.89 45.65 3.64
N ARG A 572 -19.48 44.45 3.68
CA ARG A 572 -20.21 43.87 2.54
C ARG A 572 -21.64 43.43 2.86
N LEU A 573 -22.01 43.32 4.14
CA LEU A 573 -23.32 42.80 4.55
C LEU A 573 -24.50 43.67 4.07
N SER A 574 -24.29 44.96 3.84
CA SER A 574 -25.32 45.90 3.37
C SER A 574 -25.39 46.04 1.84
N GLN A 575 -24.61 45.25 1.08
CA GLN A 575 -24.61 45.31 -0.39
C GLN A 575 -25.81 44.57 -1.00
N GLY A 576 -26.26 45.05 -2.17
CA GLY A 576 -27.38 44.46 -2.91
C GLY A 576 -28.74 44.56 -2.22
N HIS A 577 -28.88 45.38 -1.17
CA HIS A 577 -30.17 45.63 -0.51
C HIS A 577 -31.08 46.51 -1.39
N LYS A 578 -32.39 46.21 -1.39
CA LYS A 578 -33.42 46.96 -2.12
C LYS A 578 -34.46 47.48 -1.13
N ASP A 579 -34.60 48.81 -1.06
CA ASP A 579 -35.53 49.46 -0.14
C ASP A 579 -36.96 48.95 -0.32
N GLY A 580 -37.60 48.53 0.77
CA GLY A 580 -38.98 48.00 0.77
C GLY A 580 -39.10 46.48 0.52
N CYS A 581 -38.00 45.78 0.23
CA CYS A 581 -37.96 44.32 0.11
C CYS A 581 -37.23 43.70 1.32
N GLU A 582 -37.93 42.84 2.08
CA GLU A 582 -37.38 42.19 3.28
C GLU A 582 -37.00 40.74 2.99
N ALA A 583 -35.70 40.43 2.96
CA ALA A 583 -35.23 39.05 2.87
C ALA A 583 -35.04 38.42 4.26
N LYS A 584 -35.33 37.12 4.39
CA LYS A 584 -35.39 36.42 5.68
C LYS A 584 -34.47 35.21 5.70
N ALA A 585 -33.64 35.08 6.73
CA ALA A 585 -32.90 33.85 7.04
C ALA A 585 -33.69 32.99 8.03
N PHE A 586 -33.60 31.67 7.87
CA PHE A 586 -34.15 30.72 8.84
C PHE A 586 -33.06 30.24 9.80
N VAL A 587 -33.16 30.63 11.07
CA VAL A 587 -32.15 30.37 12.10
C VAL A 587 -32.85 29.99 13.40
N PHE A 588 -32.41 28.89 14.02
CA PHE A 588 -32.98 28.38 15.29
C PHE A 588 -34.52 28.32 15.30
N PHE A 589 -35.10 27.79 14.23
CA PHE A 589 -36.56 27.65 14.05
C PHE A 589 -37.35 28.97 13.95
N ALA A 590 -36.67 30.12 13.82
CA ALA A 590 -37.27 31.43 13.62
C ALA A 590 -36.89 32.03 12.24
N LYS A 591 -37.75 32.92 11.74
CA LYS A 591 -37.49 33.73 10.54
C LYS A 591 -36.94 35.07 11.00
N ILE A 592 -35.73 35.42 10.57
CA ILE A 592 -35.05 36.65 10.96
C ILE A 592 -34.81 37.48 9.70
N GLY A 593 -35.20 38.76 9.71
CA GLY A 593 -34.88 39.67 8.61
C GLY A 593 -33.37 39.87 8.50
N LEU A 594 -32.82 39.69 7.30
CA LEU A 594 -31.38 39.86 7.05
C LEU A 594 -30.92 41.31 7.23
N ASP A 595 -31.86 42.25 7.11
CA ASP A 595 -31.64 43.70 7.21
C ASP A 595 -32.00 44.27 8.59
N ASP A 596 -32.46 43.42 9.53
CA ASP A 596 -32.72 43.85 10.91
C ASP A 596 -31.40 44.31 11.56
N ALA A 597 -31.38 45.55 12.06
CA ALA A 597 -30.21 46.15 12.70
C ALA A 597 -29.64 45.27 13.83
N ARG A 598 -30.50 44.60 14.61
CA ARG A 598 -30.07 43.69 15.69
C ARG A 598 -29.39 42.44 15.14
N TRP A 599 -29.89 41.93 14.02
CA TRP A 599 -29.30 40.78 13.34
C TRP A 599 -27.96 41.15 12.71
N VAL A 600 -27.88 42.30 12.05
CA VAL A 600 -26.64 42.84 11.47
C VAL A 600 -25.56 43.01 12.56
N ASP A 601 -25.91 43.60 13.70
CA ASP A 601 -24.99 43.78 14.81
C ASP A 601 -24.56 42.44 15.43
N PHE A 602 -25.51 41.50 15.59
CA PHE A 602 -25.20 40.14 16.02
C PHE A 602 -24.20 39.45 15.07
N VAL A 603 -24.45 39.51 13.75
CA VAL A 603 -23.57 38.90 12.74
C VAL A 603 -22.18 39.53 12.75
N LYS A 604 -22.06 40.85 12.94
CA LYS A 604 -20.77 41.54 13.09
C LYS A 604 -20.02 41.03 14.32
N VAL A 605 -20.65 40.97 15.49
CA VAL A 605 -20.02 40.46 16.72
C VAL A 605 -19.64 38.98 16.59
N ALA A 606 -20.56 38.15 16.08
CA ALA A 606 -20.34 36.74 15.87
C ALA A 606 -19.17 36.49 14.89
N SER A 607 -19.03 37.32 13.84
CA SER A 607 -17.94 37.18 12.87
C SER A 607 -16.55 37.32 13.50
N ILE A 608 -16.40 38.14 14.54
CA ILE A 608 -15.15 38.30 15.29
C ILE A 608 -14.83 37.01 16.06
N LEU A 609 -15.82 36.42 16.73
CA LEU A 609 -15.66 35.15 17.46
C LEU A 609 -15.34 33.99 16.52
N VAL A 610 -16.00 33.95 15.36
CA VAL A 610 -15.77 32.95 14.32
C VAL A 610 -14.35 33.06 13.73
N ALA A 611 -13.83 34.28 13.57
CA ALA A 611 -12.47 34.51 13.10
C ALA A 611 -11.39 33.96 14.05
N ILE A 612 -11.64 33.97 15.37
CA ILE A 612 -10.77 33.31 16.36
C ILE A 612 -10.70 31.80 16.11
N GLY A 613 -11.82 31.18 15.75
CA GLY A 613 -11.86 29.78 15.31
C GLY A 613 -10.98 29.54 14.08
N GLY A 614 -10.92 30.51 13.15
CA GLY A 614 -10.00 30.48 12.00
C GLY A 614 -8.53 30.32 12.38
N LEU A 615 -8.08 30.93 13.48
CA LEU A 615 -6.70 30.78 13.98
C LEU A 615 -6.39 29.36 14.45
N VAL A 616 -7.38 28.66 15.02
CA VAL A 616 -7.24 27.25 15.42
C VAL A 616 -7.03 26.37 14.19
N TRP A 617 -7.80 26.61 13.11
CA TRP A 617 -7.62 25.90 11.84
C TRP A 617 -6.29 26.24 11.17
N ALA A 618 -5.83 27.50 11.23
CA ALA A 618 -4.51 27.89 10.76
C ALA A 618 -3.40 27.11 11.48
N TRP A 619 -3.52 26.98 12.79
CA TRP A 619 -2.57 26.23 13.60
C TRP A 619 -2.60 24.73 13.24
N MET A 620 -3.78 24.13 13.10
CA MET A 620 -3.93 22.72 12.66
C MET A 620 -3.39 22.46 11.25
N ALA A 621 -3.54 23.43 10.34
CA ALA A 621 -2.93 23.39 9.01
C ALA A 621 -1.41 23.37 9.08
N ILE A 622 -0.82 24.29 9.86
CA ILE A 622 0.63 24.37 10.06
C ILE A 622 1.15 23.06 10.66
N GLN A 623 0.48 22.51 11.69
CA GLN A 623 0.85 21.22 12.27
C GLN A 623 0.83 20.10 11.21
N SER A 624 -0.22 20.04 10.38
CA SER A 624 -0.35 19.03 9.33
C SER A 624 0.74 19.15 8.25
N ILE A 625 1.09 20.37 7.84
CA ILE A 625 2.17 20.65 6.89
C ILE A 625 3.53 20.32 7.49
N VAL A 626 3.81 20.77 8.72
CA VAL A 626 5.07 20.51 9.40
C VAL A 626 5.27 19.01 9.60
N LEU A 627 4.26 18.28 10.04
CA LEU A 627 4.31 16.81 10.15
C LEU A 627 4.46 16.11 8.79
N GLY A 628 3.86 16.65 7.73
CA GLY A 628 4.05 16.15 6.36
C GLY A 628 5.46 16.41 5.82
N PHE A 629 6.01 17.59 6.08
CA PHE A 629 7.33 18.01 5.64
C PHE A 629 8.45 17.33 6.45
N GLN A 630 8.29 17.20 7.77
CA GLN A 630 9.20 16.43 8.63
C GLN A 630 9.27 14.97 8.22
N GLU A 631 8.15 14.36 7.81
CA GLU A 631 8.14 13.00 7.29
C GLU A 631 8.76 12.93 5.89
N SER A 632 8.48 13.90 5.00
CA SER A 632 9.12 13.98 3.69
C SER A 632 10.62 14.24 3.77
N LEU A 633 11.08 14.97 4.79
CA LEU A 633 12.50 15.20 5.09
C LEU A 633 13.15 14.00 5.78
N LYS A 634 12.45 13.31 6.71
CA LYS A 634 12.87 11.98 7.23
C LYS A 634 13.05 11.00 6.07
N ARG A 635 12.10 10.93 5.13
CA ARG A 635 12.17 10.13 3.89
C ARG A 635 13.30 10.55 2.93
N ARG A 636 13.82 11.78 3.01
CA ARG A 636 14.97 12.28 2.20
C ARG A 636 16.32 12.22 2.92
N GLY A 637 16.37 12.17 4.26
CA GLY A 637 17.59 12.33 5.06
C GLY A 637 18.04 11.09 5.86
N SER A 638 17.19 10.09 6.08
CA SER A 638 17.60 8.80 6.67
C SER A 638 16.51 7.78 6.42
N ILE A 639 16.86 6.70 5.73
CA ILE A 639 16.10 5.44 5.80
C ILE A 639 16.48 4.83 7.16
N GLU A 640 15.88 5.35 8.24
CA GLU A 640 15.86 4.73 9.57
C GLU A 640 14.87 5.48 10.47
N LYS A 641 13.98 4.71 11.13
CA LYS A 641 12.97 5.11 12.14
C LYS A 641 11.77 5.96 11.68
N ILE A 642 10.70 5.26 11.28
CA ILE A 642 9.34 5.59 11.76
C ILE A 642 8.63 4.28 12.11
N ASP A 643 8.96 3.74 13.28
CA ASP A 643 8.19 2.62 13.88
C ASP A 643 8.03 2.78 15.41
N GLY A 644 8.56 3.88 15.99
CA GLY A 644 8.50 4.13 17.44
C GLY A 644 7.63 5.33 17.85
N GLU A 645 7.01 6.04 16.90
CA GLU A 645 6.13 7.19 17.18
C GLU A 645 4.64 6.88 16.98
N ASP A 646 4.28 5.69 16.49
CA ASP A 646 2.89 5.23 16.46
C ASP A 646 2.47 4.61 17.81
N GLU A 647 3.43 4.10 18.61
CA GLU A 647 3.16 3.44 19.89
C GLU A 647 2.69 4.42 20.99
N LYS A 648 3.21 5.66 20.98
CA LYS A 648 2.73 6.73 21.89
C LYS A 648 1.38 7.33 21.49
N LEU A 649 0.94 7.15 20.25
CA LEU A 649 -0.33 7.70 19.76
C LEU A 649 -1.51 6.72 19.93
N LYS A 650 -1.23 5.42 20.10
CA LYS A 650 -2.24 4.39 20.41
C LYS A 650 -2.95 4.60 21.76
N SER A 651 -2.40 5.40 22.68
CA SER A 651 -3.01 5.67 23.99
C SER A 651 -4.06 6.78 23.98
N PHE A 652 -4.33 7.41 22.82
CA PHE A 652 -5.41 8.39 22.67
C PHE A 652 -6.59 7.77 21.90
N GLU A 653 -7.07 6.60 22.35
CA GLU A 653 -8.38 6.12 21.91
C GLU A 653 -9.46 6.93 22.63
N LEU A 654 -10.16 7.77 21.87
CA LEU A 654 -11.41 8.36 22.33
C LEU A 654 -12.37 7.21 22.69
N SER A 655 -13.04 7.27 23.84
CA SER A 655 -13.97 6.19 24.21
C SER A 655 -15.00 5.96 23.11
N LEU A 656 -15.41 4.71 22.87
CA LEU A 656 -16.46 4.36 21.92
C LEU A 656 -17.71 5.24 22.10
N THR A 657 -18.04 5.54 23.37
CA THR A 657 -19.12 6.45 23.75
C THR A 657 -18.91 7.87 23.23
N LEU A 658 -17.71 8.44 23.35
CA LEU A 658 -17.42 9.79 22.87
C LEU A 658 -17.43 9.86 21.34
N HIS A 659 -16.96 8.82 20.65
CA HIS A 659 -17.08 8.70 19.19
C HIS A 659 -18.54 8.74 18.74
N VAL A 660 -19.40 7.91 19.34
CA VAL A 660 -20.83 7.87 19.01
C VAL A 660 -21.51 9.21 19.28
N ILE A 661 -21.21 9.85 20.43
CA ILE A 661 -21.77 11.16 20.79
C ILE A 661 -21.37 12.24 19.78
N VAL A 662 -20.08 12.34 19.42
CA VAL A 662 -19.61 13.33 18.46
C VAL A 662 -20.23 13.11 17.08
N ARG A 663 -20.43 11.85 16.67
CA ARG A 663 -21.07 11.53 15.39
C ARG A 663 -22.57 11.83 15.39
N LEU A 664 -23.29 11.51 16.46
CA LEU A 664 -24.70 11.91 16.60
C LEU A 664 -24.86 13.43 16.62
N ALA A 665 -23.98 14.15 17.32
CA ALA A 665 -23.96 15.61 17.30
C ALA A 665 -23.71 16.17 15.90
N SER A 666 -22.78 15.56 15.13
CA SER A 666 -22.53 15.95 13.73
C SER A 666 -23.74 15.70 12.83
N LEU A 667 -24.49 14.62 13.08
CA LEU A 667 -25.70 14.29 12.32
C LEU A 667 -26.78 15.36 12.54
N VAL A 668 -27.03 15.71 13.81
CA VAL A 668 -28.01 16.75 14.18
C VAL A 668 -27.62 18.11 13.59
N LEU A 669 -26.37 18.52 13.74
CA LEU A 669 -25.87 19.79 13.19
C LEU A 669 -26.02 19.84 11.67
N GLY A 670 -25.70 18.77 10.95
CA GLY A 670 -25.85 18.72 9.50
C GLY A 670 -27.31 18.78 9.07
N CYS A 671 -28.21 18.02 9.69
CA CYS A 671 -29.64 18.12 9.41
C CYS A 671 -30.19 19.54 9.64
N CYS A 672 -29.75 20.23 10.68
CA CYS A 672 -30.09 21.62 10.93
C CYS A 672 -29.59 22.56 9.81
N SER A 673 -28.34 22.40 9.37
CA SER A 673 -27.78 23.22 8.27
C SER A 673 -28.50 22.98 6.93
N ILE A 674 -28.89 21.73 6.62
CA ILE A 674 -29.72 21.44 5.44
C ILE A 674 -31.06 22.17 5.54
N ALA A 675 -31.72 22.10 6.70
CA ALA A 675 -32.98 22.80 6.94
C ALA A 675 -32.82 24.32 6.83
N PHE A 676 -31.73 24.90 7.37
CA PHE A 676 -31.44 26.33 7.26
C PHE A 676 -31.32 26.78 5.81
N VAL A 677 -30.65 25.99 4.95
CA VAL A 677 -30.53 26.29 3.52
C VAL A 677 -31.89 26.18 2.82
N GLU A 678 -32.53 25.02 2.86
CA GLU A 678 -33.75 24.77 2.06
C GLU A 678 -34.94 25.63 2.50
N VAL A 679 -35.09 25.87 3.80
CA VAL A 679 -36.17 26.74 4.32
C VAL A 679 -35.91 28.20 3.98
N THR A 680 -34.66 28.67 4.01
CA THR A 680 -34.30 30.04 3.62
C THR A 680 -34.57 30.27 2.12
N LEU A 681 -34.21 29.32 1.26
CA LEU A 681 -34.54 29.40 -0.17
C LEU A 681 -36.05 29.50 -0.41
N ARG A 682 -36.82 28.68 0.31
CA ARG A 682 -38.29 28.62 0.18
C ARG A 682 -38.98 29.88 0.70
N ILE A 683 -38.54 30.44 1.82
CA ILE A 683 -39.16 31.64 2.42
C ILE A 683 -39.01 32.86 1.50
N ASN A 684 -37.86 32.97 0.82
CA ASN A 684 -37.57 34.10 -0.06
C ASN A 684 -38.00 33.88 -1.51
N ALA A 685 -38.60 32.72 -1.83
CA ALA A 685 -39.03 32.34 -3.18
C ALA A 685 -37.94 32.62 -4.24
N ILE A 686 -36.68 32.25 -3.94
CA ILE A 686 -35.55 32.55 -4.81
C ILE A 686 -35.71 31.84 -6.15
N ASP A 687 -35.64 32.61 -7.24
CA ASP A 687 -35.69 32.06 -8.59
C ASP A 687 -34.34 31.41 -8.94
N LEU A 688 -34.37 30.10 -9.13
CA LEU A 688 -33.28 29.26 -9.61
C LEU A 688 -33.72 28.47 -10.84
N SER A 689 -34.75 28.91 -11.58
CA SER A 689 -35.33 28.21 -12.73
C SER A 689 -34.30 27.92 -13.83
N ASP A 690 -33.28 28.77 -13.95
CA ASP A 690 -32.13 28.56 -14.82
C ASP A 690 -31.15 27.47 -14.36
N ALA A 691 -31.28 26.92 -13.15
CA ALA A 691 -30.36 25.95 -12.57
C ALA A 691 -30.74 24.49 -12.85
N SER A 692 -31.02 24.12 -14.11
CA SER A 692 -31.31 22.72 -14.46
C SER A 692 -30.11 21.81 -14.16
N LEU A 693 -30.38 20.63 -13.60
CA LEU A 693 -29.37 19.61 -13.30
C LEU A 693 -28.59 19.17 -14.55
N ALA A 694 -29.17 19.34 -15.74
CA ALA A 694 -28.52 19.03 -17.01
C ALA A 694 -27.41 20.02 -17.41
N LYS A 695 -27.36 21.22 -16.81
CA LYS A 695 -26.27 22.18 -17.05
C LYS A 695 -24.98 21.66 -16.41
N THR A 696 -23.86 21.78 -17.11
CA THR A 696 -22.55 21.25 -16.66
C THR A 696 -22.15 21.74 -15.26
N GLY A 697 -22.43 23.01 -14.94
CA GLY A 697 -22.17 23.61 -13.62
C GLY A 697 -22.99 23.00 -12.46
N GLN A 698 -24.06 22.27 -12.77
CA GLN A 698 -24.90 21.55 -11.78
C GLN A 698 -24.63 20.05 -11.81
N LEU A 699 -24.50 19.45 -13.00
CA LEU A 699 -24.28 18.02 -13.19
C LEU A 699 -22.95 17.56 -12.57
N VAL A 700 -21.88 18.32 -12.78
CA VAL A 700 -20.53 17.92 -12.36
C VAL A 700 -20.40 17.87 -10.82
N PRO A 701 -20.82 18.89 -10.05
CA PRO A 701 -20.87 18.78 -8.59
C PRO A 701 -21.75 17.62 -8.12
N PHE A 702 -22.93 17.43 -8.72
CA PHE A 702 -23.86 16.36 -8.37
C PHE A 702 -23.23 14.96 -8.53
N LEU A 703 -22.58 14.71 -9.67
CA LEU A 703 -21.84 13.46 -9.90
C LEU A 703 -20.69 13.29 -8.91
N GLY A 704 -19.98 14.37 -8.57
CA GLY A 704 -18.97 14.36 -7.52
C GLY A 704 -19.51 13.89 -6.16
N GLY A 705 -20.70 14.37 -5.78
CA GLY A 705 -21.43 13.90 -4.59
C GLY A 705 -21.86 12.44 -4.70
N LEU A 706 -22.37 12.02 -5.85
CA LEU A 706 -22.81 10.64 -6.07
C LEU A 706 -21.65 9.63 -5.97
N PHE A 707 -20.50 9.94 -6.57
CA PHE A 707 -19.31 9.10 -6.49
C PHE A 707 -18.64 9.06 -5.12
N SER A 708 -19.04 9.96 -4.21
CA SER A 708 -18.57 9.95 -2.83
C SER A 708 -19.30 8.96 -1.94
N LEU A 709 -20.50 8.50 -2.35
CA LEU A 709 -21.25 7.51 -1.60
C LEU A 709 -20.42 6.21 -1.51
N PRO A 710 -20.28 5.63 -0.32
CA PRO A 710 -19.69 4.31 -0.18
C PRO A 710 -20.67 3.30 -0.77
N PHE A 711 -20.59 3.03 -2.07
CA PHE A 711 -21.41 2.01 -2.70
C PHE A 711 -20.97 0.63 -2.22
N PRO A 712 -21.87 -0.18 -1.64
CA PRO A 712 -21.64 -1.60 -1.47
C PRO A 712 -21.95 -2.29 -2.80
N LEU A 713 -21.16 -2.06 -3.84
CA LEU A 713 -21.43 -2.66 -5.15
C LEU A 713 -21.08 -4.16 -5.22
N SER A 714 -20.72 -4.79 -4.10
CA SER A 714 -20.59 -6.25 -3.97
C SER A 714 -21.55 -6.89 -2.95
N SER A 715 -22.38 -6.13 -2.21
CA SER A 715 -23.22 -6.70 -1.13
C SER A 715 -24.73 -6.79 -1.42
N LEU A 716 -25.16 -6.62 -2.67
CA LEU A 716 -26.58 -6.74 -3.08
C LEU A 716 -26.75 -7.74 -4.23
N LYS A 717 -26.10 -8.90 -4.11
CA LYS A 717 -26.35 -10.05 -4.98
C LYS A 717 -26.54 -11.35 -4.20
N GLU A 718 -27.06 -11.26 -2.99
CA GLU A 718 -27.72 -12.39 -2.31
C GLU A 718 -28.96 -11.86 -1.58
N SER A 719 -30.09 -11.90 -2.28
CA SER A 719 -31.42 -12.04 -1.71
C SER A 719 -32.27 -12.85 -2.67
#